data_AF-A0A1H5RGJ3-F1
#
_entry.id   AF-A0A1H5RGJ3-F1
#
_cell.length_a   1.000
_cell.length_b   1.000
_cell.length_c   1.000
_cell.angle_alpha   90.00
_cell.angle_beta   90.00
_cell.angle_gamma   90.00
#
_symmetry.space_group_name_H-M   'P 1'
#
loop_
_entity.id
_entity.type
_entity.pdbx_description
1 polymer ?
#
loop_
_entity_poly.entity_id
_entity_poly.type
_entity_poly.pdbx_seq_one_letter_code
_entity_poly.pdbx_strand_id
1 'polypeptide(L)'
;MRALLARIDPLAAPARRRVLADTARALAGTPELTALLAELDAVPGLPRTWAAMMAVIAGDDTHLRRSLVSADALVAGLAMSHCARRGRHFDVLTAALPTAPLAWRHTLYRAVRATGATEWAQTLLPLVRIRFGDHEAAAVLPACEARTVTALLPELDFAVPNLAALARRHPAVVLAHLRRRLTEAGDAGRNATWARFGPALKHLVRHDPVQLVDLLSRSGPLTGLPAGTNRWLATAIAADPDRVAAILADPTRQIRFQPGRSTERSLRRATDESLTSLARTCLTDVTRLTALVRGLPPGRRATVLSGALGERNLQQAGLPMTMLDVLPWRSRHEQARRLLATRQVADHPDLRRQATARLPWPEAEPLLRDAIARPTAAERALGYPLLIGAAAATRDPDVVAGLLASLTRLANEQDPVRHAALAAVAAIPGWLLRSADPATLVKLATDAVQARDASWGTRQAVGTTAVDLVRQGTLAMRPGLVEGGLRILELSGGHAHTLTLHRLDRSLPRGAEHAVWSALRPRIASDARAGRYDLVLSLAAGLHRRAWTMPDLQTVVGEATGAADDNTVHRALQLWLAPPATRDERVEAVLRRDSSTITVTAVANAVSGRRTDLLDRVLDRPPRGRFATRGVRLVPTFGGSLRHWLPRQVARYAEVLADLATAPRKPVWERVSAVRRLASLPGARIEDVEPFLQDGEVAVVEAALAGLSRTDRPGAALGILLGHADTDRARVAVYAAGRAARTIPPAELGAALRPVLAGKKVTSRKEAIRLLAEHRVPGATGELAALWADPELHRDLRRAIVSAARRLLDDERAWQWLTEATGMTAVAAAVNEAVPLTIAEQHRARYGALVRAVAVNADSDTARIGLAAWPAWSLWDREGPAALVTLIGDLTSTATWRYAVEAVLTACAVTGDPAPVHDVVTTLVEKADVVVAGRDQPARQRLRLFLVRLAARLDASGEAMRTAVEQLSTTLAERAQYRTDALLLAVSALPGRGDLLPALRRIAALADRPAPAWQAADRLAAWLAGHDPGRSELFGTAQGLTASPAEALLAASIASQAGPHAGWPRPWRELVSALRNDSDADVRERASQIFFAPE
;
A
#
# COMPACT_ATOMS: atom_id res chain seq x y z
N MET A 1 -23.61 -20.62 40.95
CA MET A 1 -22.28 -20.29 40.38
C MET A 1 -21.14 -21.22 40.84
N ARG A 2 -20.93 -21.45 42.15
CA ARG A 2 -19.77 -22.21 42.68
C ARG A 2 -19.55 -23.59 42.02
N ALA A 3 -20.61 -24.39 41.86
CA ALA A 3 -20.53 -25.71 41.21
C ALA A 3 -20.10 -25.62 39.73
N LEU A 4 -20.53 -24.60 38.99
CA LEU A 4 -20.11 -24.38 37.61
C LEU A 4 -18.62 -24.00 37.55
N LEU A 5 -18.17 -23.09 38.42
CA LEU A 5 -16.77 -22.70 38.51
C LEU A 5 -15.87 -23.91 38.80
N ALA A 6 -16.23 -24.73 39.78
CA ALA A 6 -15.49 -25.96 40.12
C ALA A 6 -15.37 -26.93 38.92
N ARG A 7 -16.43 -27.07 38.10
CA ARG A 7 -16.42 -27.92 36.90
C ARG A 7 -15.55 -27.38 35.77
N ILE A 8 -15.49 -26.05 35.59
CA ILE A 8 -14.76 -25.44 34.47
C ILE A 8 -13.30 -25.09 34.79
N ASP A 9 -12.96 -25.00 36.08
CA ASP A 9 -11.63 -24.64 36.57
C ASP A 9 -10.51 -25.56 36.03
N PRO A 10 -10.62 -26.90 36.09
CA PRO A 10 -9.55 -27.77 35.59
C PRO A 10 -9.50 -27.85 34.05
N LEU A 11 -10.43 -27.19 33.33
CA LEU A 11 -10.59 -27.39 31.89
C LEU A 11 -9.83 -26.34 31.06
N ALA A 12 -9.26 -26.82 29.96
CA ALA A 12 -8.75 -25.98 28.87
C ALA A 12 -9.88 -25.14 28.22
N ALA A 13 -9.54 -24.01 27.62
CA ALA A 13 -10.51 -23.06 27.07
C ALA A 13 -11.52 -23.66 26.06
N PRO A 14 -11.17 -24.59 25.15
CA PRO A 14 -12.15 -25.26 24.29
C PRO A 14 -13.17 -26.08 25.06
N ALA A 15 -12.73 -26.90 26.03
CA ALA A 15 -13.60 -27.76 26.83
C ALA A 15 -14.50 -26.93 27.76
N ARG A 16 -13.93 -25.90 28.41
CA ARG A 16 -14.69 -24.95 29.25
C ARG A 16 -15.82 -24.26 28.50
N ARG A 17 -15.57 -23.77 27.28
CA ARG A 17 -16.64 -23.16 26.46
C ARG A 17 -17.76 -24.15 26.13
N ARG A 18 -17.42 -25.41 25.92
CA ARG A 18 -18.41 -26.49 25.70
C ARG A 18 -19.27 -26.67 26.94
N VAL A 19 -18.67 -26.80 28.12
CA VAL A 19 -19.40 -26.93 29.39
C VAL A 19 -20.31 -25.72 29.66
N LEU A 20 -19.84 -24.49 29.41
CA LEU A 20 -20.67 -23.29 29.54
C LEU A 20 -21.87 -23.32 28.59
N ALA A 21 -21.66 -23.71 27.33
CA ALA A 21 -22.73 -23.83 26.35
C ALA A 21 -23.73 -24.94 26.70
N ASP A 22 -23.25 -26.11 27.12
CA ASP A 22 -24.10 -27.24 27.48
C ASP A 22 -24.90 -26.95 28.76
N THR A 23 -24.29 -26.28 29.74
CA THR A 23 -24.98 -25.82 30.95
C THR A 23 -26.07 -24.80 30.61
N ALA A 24 -25.79 -23.84 29.72
CA ALA A 24 -26.79 -22.87 29.27
C ALA A 24 -27.98 -23.54 28.57
N ARG A 25 -27.74 -24.56 27.74
CA ARG A 25 -28.82 -25.31 27.08
C ARG A 25 -29.62 -26.17 28.05
N ALA A 26 -28.95 -26.82 29.00
CA ALA A 26 -29.60 -27.72 29.96
C ALA A 26 -30.52 -26.98 30.94
N LEU A 27 -30.17 -25.75 31.32
CA LEU A 27 -30.96 -24.91 32.24
C LEU A 27 -31.86 -23.91 31.50
N ALA A 28 -32.00 -24.01 30.18
CA ALA A 28 -32.78 -23.06 29.40
C ALA A 28 -34.25 -23.02 29.86
N GLY A 29 -34.76 -21.83 30.16
CA GLY A 29 -36.13 -21.62 30.61
C GLY A 29 -36.39 -21.89 32.11
N THR A 30 -35.37 -22.21 32.90
CA THR A 30 -35.54 -22.49 34.34
C THR A 30 -35.14 -21.31 35.23
N PRO A 31 -35.71 -21.18 36.46
CA PRO A 31 -35.31 -20.16 37.42
C PRO A 31 -33.83 -20.26 37.82
N GLU A 32 -33.26 -21.47 37.83
CA GLU A 32 -31.86 -21.73 38.16
C GLU A 32 -30.91 -21.07 37.17
N LEU A 33 -31.25 -21.02 35.87
CA LEU A 33 -30.48 -20.27 34.89
C LEU A 33 -30.52 -18.77 35.19
N THR A 34 -31.70 -18.23 35.50
CA THR A 34 -31.87 -16.80 35.81
C THR A 34 -31.00 -16.40 37.00
N ALA A 35 -31.01 -17.19 38.07
CA ALA A 35 -30.18 -16.98 39.25
C ALA A 35 -28.68 -17.08 38.90
N LEU A 36 -28.28 -18.10 38.14
CA LEU A 36 -26.88 -18.28 37.72
C LEU A 36 -26.35 -17.13 36.86
N LEU A 37 -27.16 -16.64 35.90
CA LEU A 37 -26.80 -15.50 35.06
C LEU A 37 -26.65 -14.22 35.89
N ALA A 38 -27.53 -14.00 36.87
CA ALA A 38 -27.45 -12.86 37.78
C ALA A 38 -26.18 -12.92 38.65
N GLU A 39 -25.85 -14.10 39.21
CA GLU A 39 -24.63 -14.30 39.99
C GLU A 39 -23.36 -14.05 39.16
N LEU A 40 -23.32 -14.52 37.91
CA LEU A 40 -22.17 -14.32 37.02
C LEU A 40 -22.01 -12.86 36.56
N ASP A 41 -23.11 -12.15 36.31
CA ASP A 41 -23.13 -10.75 35.87
C ASP A 41 -22.74 -9.76 36.97
N ALA A 42 -23.04 -10.11 38.23
CA ALA A 42 -22.60 -9.38 39.41
C ALA A 42 -21.07 -9.33 39.53
N VAL A 43 -20.35 -10.32 39.00
CA VAL A 43 -18.88 -10.40 39.05
C VAL A 43 -18.26 -9.68 37.82
N PRO A 44 -17.43 -8.63 38.03
CA PRO A 44 -16.77 -7.92 36.93
C PRO A 44 -15.86 -8.80 36.05
N GLY A 45 -15.59 -8.35 34.82
CA GLY A 45 -14.67 -9.00 33.90
C GLY A 45 -15.25 -10.22 33.18
N LEU A 46 -14.48 -11.31 33.12
CA LEU A 46 -14.81 -12.50 32.33
C LEU A 46 -16.15 -13.17 32.70
N PRO A 47 -16.54 -13.31 33.98
CA PRO A 47 -17.81 -13.95 34.37
C PRO A 47 -19.03 -13.24 33.77
N ARG A 48 -19.02 -11.91 33.71
CA ARG A 48 -20.05 -11.11 33.05
C ARG A 48 -20.19 -11.44 31.57
N THR A 49 -19.06 -11.57 30.86
CA THR A 49 -19.06 -11.98 29.44
C THR A 49 -19.59 -13.41 29.28
N TRP A 50 -19.33 -14.31 30.24
CA TRP A 50 -19.89 -15.66 30.24
C TRP A 50 -21.40 -15.65 30.46
N ALA A 51 -21.92 -14.82 31.38
CA ALA A 51 -23.36 -14.64 31.56
C ALA A 51 -24.03 -14.22 30.25
N ALA A 52 -23.50 -13.19 29.59
CA ALA A 52 -24.01 -12.73 28.30
C ALA A 52 -23.95 -13.81 27.21
N MET A 53 -22.85 -14.58 27.15
CA MET A 53 -22.70 -15.71 26.22
C MET A 53 -23.67 -16.86 26.53
N MET A 54 -23.96 -17.14 27.80
CA MET A 54 -24.91 -18.17 28.21
C MET A 54 -26.35 -17.74 27.92
N ALA A 55 -26.71 -16.49 28.20
CA ALA A 55 -28.00 -15.89 27.84
C ALA A 55 -28.23 -15.89 26.32
N VAL A 56 -27.24 -15.36 25.57
CA VAL A 56 -26.72 -15.92 24.31
C VAL A 56 -27.40 -17.17 23.72
N ILE A 57 -26.99 -18.28 24.34
CA ILE A 57 -27.19 -19.66 23.92
C ILE A 57 -28.54 -20.18 24.38
N ALA A 58 -28.97 -19.82 25.58
CA ALA A 58 -30.23 -20.23 26.19
C ALA A 58 -31.44 -19.43 25.67
N GLY A 59 -31.23 -18.25 25.11
CA GLY A 59 -32.30 -17.34 24.67
C GLY A 59 -33.02 -16.64 25.82
N ASP A 60 -32.33 -16.34 26.93
CA ASP A 60 -32.91 -15.72 28.13
C ASP A 60 -33.29 -14.24 27.90
N ASP A 61 -34.59 -13.95 27.77
CA ASP A 61 -35.12 -12.63 27.40
C ASP A 61 -34.70 -11.53 28.39
N THR A 62 -34.87 -11.81 29.68
CA THR A 62 -34.62 -10.86 30.77
C THR A 62 -33.15 -10.44 30.83
N HIS A 63 -32.22 -11.39 30.72
CA HIS A 63 -30.80 -11.10 30.73
C HIS A 63 -30.33 -10.47 29.42
N LEU A 64 -30.92 -10.84 28.28
CA LEU A 64 -30.65 -10.19 27.00
C LEU A 64 -31.04 -8.71 27.02
N ARG A 65 -32.24 -8.37 27.50
CA ARG A 65 -32.68 -6.97 27.65
C ARG A 65 -31.72 -6.15 28.50
N ARG A 66 -31.28 -6.68 29.65
CA ARG A 66 -30.27 -6.03 30.52
C ARG A 66 -28.91 -5.89 29.83
N SER A 67 -28.48 -6.92 29.11
CA SER A 67 -27.18 -6.92 28.42
C SER A 67 -27.11 -5.86 27.32
N LEU A 68 -28.23 -5.56 26.63
CA LEU A 68 -28.27 -4.57 25.55
C LEU A 68 -27.94 -3.15 26.02
N VAL A 69 -28.28 -2.80 27.26
CA VAL A 69 -28.01 -1.47 27.85
C VAL A 69 -26.76 -1.46 28.75
N SER A 70 -25.97 -2.53 28.72
CA SER A 70 -24.75 -2.62 29.51
C SER A 70 -23.72 -1.58 29.08
N ALA A 71 -23.07 -0.95 30.06
CA ALA A 71 -21.90 -0.09 29.84
C ALA A 71 -20.68 -0.88 29.33
N ASP A 72 -20.66 -2.21 29.50
CA ASP A 72 -19.64 -3.09 28.94
C ASP A 72 -19.94 -3.37 27.46
N ALA A 73 -19.11 -2.81 26.58
CA ALA A 73 -19.27 -2.93 25.13
C ALA A 73 -19.15 -4.36 24.60
N LEU A 74 -18.44 -5.26 25.29
CA LEU A 74 -18.34 -6.67 24.90
C LEU A 74 -19.66 -7.40 25.18
N VAL A 75 -20.22 -7.18 26.36
CA VAL A 75 -21.52 -7.72 26.79
C VAL A 75 -22.63 -7.21 25.87
N ALA A 76 -22.71 -5.88 25.70
CA ALA A 76 -23.68 -5.26 24.81
C ALA A 76 -23.51 -5.75 23.36
N GLY A 77 -22.27 -5.87 22.87
CA GLY A 77 -21.99 -6.33 21.52
C GLY A 77 -22.42 -7.77 21.24
N LEU A 78 -22.27 -8.68 22.21
CA LEU A 78 -22.77 -10.06 22.12
C LEU A 78 -24.30 -10.08 22.03
N ALA A 79 -24.98 -9.38 22.94
CA ALA A 79 -26.44 -9.30 22.97
C ALA A 79 -27.00 -8.63 21.71
N MET A 80 -26.47 -7.47 21.30
CA MET A 80 -26.86 -6.76 20.07
C MET A 80 -26.71 -7.65 18.84
N SER A 81 -25.60 -8.37 18.71
CA SER A 81 -25.37 -9.26 17.57
C SER A 81 -26.34 -10.43 17.53
N HIS A 82 -26.76 -10.95 18.70
CA HIS A 82 -27.77 -12.00 18.76
C HIS A 82 -29.16 -11.45 18.44
N CYS A 83 -29.58 -10.39 19.14
CA CYS A 83 -30.88 -9.76 18.98
C CYS A 83 -31.09 -9.25 17.54
N ALA A 84 -30.07 -8.66 16.91
CA ALA A 84 -30.14 -8.22 15.53
C ALA A 84 -30.28 -9.38 14.52
N ARG A 85 -29.76 -10.58 14.81
CA ARG A 85 -30.00 -11.77 13.96
C ARG A 85 -31.39 -12.35 14.14
N ARG A 86 -32.02 -12.13 15.30
CA ARG A 86 -33.29 -12.73 15.69
C ARG A 86 -34.47 -11.76 15.63
N GLY A 87 -34.23 -10.46 15.37
CA GLY A 87 -35.27 -9.42 15.33
C GLY A 87 -35.93 -9.15 16.68
N ARG A 88 -35.19 -9.19 17.80
CA ARG A 88 -35.75 -9.04 19.16
C ARG A 88 -35.24 -7.80 19.90
N HIS A 89 -36.06 -7.27 20.81
CA HIS A 89 -35.69 -6.18 21.74
C HIS A 89 -35.19 -4.90 21.10
N PHE A 90 -35.68 -4.60 19.89
CA PHE A 90 -35.32 -3.37 19.20
C PHE A 90 -35.85 -2.13 19.96
N ASP A 91 -37.00 -2.26 20.61
CA ASP A 91 -37.60 -1.30 21.55
C ASP A 91 -36.62 -0.84 22.64
N VAL A 92 -35.86 -1.78 23.21
CA VAL A 92 -34.88 -1.47 24.27
C VAL A 92 -33.72 -0.64 23.71
N LEU A 93 -33.27 -0.96 22.50
CA LEU A 93 -32.17 -0.25 21.84
C LEU A 93 -32.57 1.16 21.42
N THR A 94 -33.78 1.34 20.87
CA THR A 94 -34.28 2.65 20.46
C THR A 94 -34.54 3.55 21.64
N ALA A 95 -35.05 3.02 22.76
CA ALA A 95 -35.23 3.78 24.00
C ALA A 95 -33.90 4.27 24.59
N ALA A 96 -32.83 3.46 24.54
CA ALA A 96 -31.51 3.83 25.07
C ALA A 96 -30.70 4.74 24.13
N LEU A 97 -30.97 4.72 22.83
CA LEU A 97 -30.18 5.39 21.80
C LEU A 97 -29.94 6.90 22.04
N PRO A 98 -30.93 7.73 22.45
CA PRO A 98 -30.76 9.19 22.55
C PRO A 98 -29.68 9.64 23.55
N THR A 99 -29.44 8.84 24.58
CA THR A 99 -28.46 9.10 25.66
C THR A 99 -27.25 8.16 25.59
N ALA A 100 -27.27 7.14 24.73
CA ALA A 100 -26.23 6.12 24.65
C ALA A 100 -24.84 6.70 24.35
N PRO A 101 -23.76 6.19 24.97
CA PRO A 101 -22.37 6.58 24.65
C PRO A 101 -21.94 6.23 23.23
N LEU A 102 -20.97 6.96 22.68
CA LEU A 102 -20.44 6.76 21.31
C LEU A 102 -19.94 5.33 21.05
N ALA A 103 -19.24 4.72 22.01
CA ALA A 103 -18.73 3.35 21.90
C ALA A 103 -19.87 2.32 21.80
N TRP A 104 -20.95 2.54 22.53
CA TRP A 104 -22.16 1.72 22.48
C TRP A 104 -22.83 1.85 21.12
N ARG A 105 -23.03 3.08 20.61
CA ARG A 105 -23.63 3.35 19.30
C ARG A 105 -22.84 2.71 18.16
N HIS A 106 -21.51 2.86 18.17
CA HIS A 106 -20.63 2.21 17.19
C HIS A 106 -20.68 0.68 17.25
N THR A 107 -20.92 0.11 18.44
CA THR A 107 -21.10 -1.34 18.61
C THR A 107 -22.43 -1.80 18.02
N LEU A 108 -23.50 -1.03 18.23
CA LEU A 108 -24.81 -1.24 17.59
C LEU A 108 -24.69 -1.20 16.06
N TYR A 109 -24.09 -0.15 15.48
CA TYR A 109 -23.94 -0.05 14.02
C TYR A 109 -23.10 -1.19 13.44
N ARG A 110 -22.07 -1.64 14.18
CA ARG A 110 -21.27 -2.80 13.77
C ARG A 110 -22.11 -4.09 13.81
N ALA A 111 -22.91 -4.30 14.84
CA ALA A 111 -23.79 -5.46 14.96
C ALA A 111 -24.78 -5.49 13.80
N VAL A 112 -25.51 -4.39 13.57
CA VAL A 112 -26.50 -4.26 12.48
C VAL A 112 -25.87 -4.55 11.10
N ARG A 113 -24.68 -4.00 10.82
CA ARG A 113 -23.96 -4.29 9.56
C ARG A 113 -23.44 -5.73 9.44
N ALA A 114 -23.04 -6.32 10.56
CA ALA A 114 -22.49 -7.69 10.57
C ALA A 114 -23.60 -8.74 10.41
N THR A 115 -24.79 -8.48 10.94
CA THR A 115 -25.94 -9.39 10.89
C THR A 115 -26.85 -9.13 9.68
N GLY A 116 -26.76 -7.95 9.07
CA GLY A 116 -27.62 -7.58 7.94
C GLY A 116 -29.07 -7.29 8.36
N ALA A 117 -29.28 -6.74 9.57
CA ALA A 117 -30.59 -6.41 10.12
C ALA A 117 -31.17 -5.14 9.43
N THR A 118 -31.71 -5.31 8.23
CA THR A 118 -32.16 -4.20 7.37
C THR A 118 -33.25 -3.34 8.01
N GLU A 119 -34.27 -3.94 8.62
CA GLU A 119 -35.38 -3.20 9.25
C GLU A 119 -34.91 -2.30 10.40
N TRP A 120 -33.97 -2.81 11.21
CA TRP A 120 -33.33 -2.02 12.26
C TRP A 120 -32.56 -0.85 11.66
N ALA A 121 -31.78 -1.10 10.60
CA ALA A 121 -31.02 -0.05 9.93
C ALA A 121 -31.94 1.06 9.37
N GLN A 122 -33.06 0.70 8.75
CA GLN A 122 -34.04 1.66 8.22
C GLN A 122 -34.63 2.55 9.31
N THR A 123 -34.94 1.96 10.47
CA THR A 123 -35.53 2.71 11.59
C THR A 123 -34.48 3.54 12.34
N LEU A 124 -33.27 3.02 12.51
CA LEU A 124 -32.18 3.72 13.19
C LEU A 124 -31.66 4.93 12.42
N LEU A 125 -31.57 4.83 11.09
CA LEU A 125 -30.93 5.86 10.27
C LEU A 125 -31.49 7.27 10.50
N PRO A 126 -32.81 7.53 10.43
CA PRO A 126 -33.34 8.88 10.66
C PRO A 126 -33.12 9.36 12.10
N LEU A 127 -33.30 8.48 13.09
CA LEU A 127 -33.09 8.80 14.51
C LEU A 127 -31.63 9.21 14.78
N VAL A 128 -30.69 8.46 14.22
CA VAL A 128 -29.25 8.72 14.34
C VAL A 128 -28.88 10.01 13.60
N ARG A 129 -29.40 10.23 12.39
CA ARG A 129 -29.11 11.43 11.61
C ARG A 129 -29.54 12.69 12.34
N ILE A 130 -30.76 12.70 12.88
CA ILE A 130 -31.31 13.85 13.62
C ILE A 130 -30.51 14.12 14.89
N ARG A 131 -30.19 13.09 15.67
CA ARG A 131 -29.58 13.28 17.00
C ARG A 131 -28.05 13.44 16.96
N PHE A 132 -27.36 12.71 16.08
CA PHE A 132 -25.90 12.57 16.07
C PHE A 132 -25.26 13.00 14.75
N GLY A 133 -26.05 13.37 13.75
CA GLY A 133 -25.58 13.93 12.48
C GLY A 133 -25.18 12.89 11.43
N ASP A 134 -24.76 13.41 10.28
CA ASP A 134 -24.52 12.64 9.06
C ASP A 134 -23.40 11.60 9.17
N HIS A 135 -22.35 11.87 9.96
CA HIS A 135 -21.23 10.94 10.16
C HIS A 135 -21.66 9.61 10.80
N GLU A 136 -22.54 9.66 11.80
CA GLU A 136 -23.06 8.43 12.41
C GLU A 136 -24.14 7.77 11.54
N ALA A 137 -24.99 8.57 10.88
CA ALA A 137 -25.99 8.05 9.94
C ALA A 137 -25.36 7.28 8.76
N ALA A 138 -24.27 7.82 8.19
CA ALA A 138 -23.54 7.17 7.10
C ALA A 138 -22.91 5.83 7.51
N ALA A 139 -22.63 5.62 8.80
CA ALA A 139 -22.16 4.34 9.31
C ALA A 139 -23.25 3.25 9.32
N VAL A 140 -24.53 3.62 9.30
CA VAL A 140 -25.69 2.70 9.24
C VAL A 140 -26.03 2.31 7.81
N LEU A 141 -25.80 3.20 6.83
CA LEU A 141 -26.13 2.99 5.41
C LEU A 141 -25.81 1.60 4.84
N PRO A 142 -24.65 0.96 5.11
CA PRO A 142 -24.34 -0.35 4.53
C PRO A 142 -25.28 -1.50 4.93
N ALA A 143 -26.18 -1.27 5.89
CA ALA A 143 -27.19 -2.24 6.32
C ALA A 143 -28.61 -1.89 5.85
N CYS A 144 -28.85 -0.71 5.27
CA CYS A 144 -30.17 -0.30 4.76
C CYS A 144 -30.53 -1.00 3.45
N GLU A 145 -31.75 -0.80 2.94
CA GLU A 145 -32.14 -1.29 1.62
C GLU A 145 -31.50 -0.46 0.49
N ALA A 146 -31.38 -1.04 -0.70
CA ALA A 146 -30.76 -0.36 -1.84
C ALA A 146 -31.45 0.97 -2.19
N ARG A 147 -32.79 1.05 -2.09
CA ARG A 147 -33.56 2.28 -2.35
C ARG A 147 -33.15 3.42 -1.42
N THR A 148 -33.07 3.16 -0.11
CA THR A 148 -32.61 4.15 0.88
C THR A 148 -31.18 4.58 0.61
N VAL A 149 -30.28 3.65 0.29
CA VAL A 149 -28.89 3.98 -0.03
C VAL A 149 -28.81 4.83 -1.29
N THR A 150 -29.58 4.53 -2.34
CA THR A 150 -29.62 5.34 -3.57
C THR A 150 -30.09 6.76 -3.29
N ALA A 151 -31.11 6.94 -2.44
CA ALA A 151 -31.63 8.25 -2.09
C ALA A 151 -30.64 9.08 -1.25
N LEU A 152 -29.98 8.46 -0.27
CA LEU A 152 -29.20 9.19 0.74
C LEU A 152 -27.69 9.21 0.51
N LEU A 153 -27.12 8.26 -0.25
CA LEU A 153 -25.69 8.27 -0.57
C LEU A 153 -25.23 9.59 -1.22
N PRO A 154 -25.98 10.23 -2.13
CA PRO A 154 -25.62 11.54 -2.67
C PRO A 154 -25.35 12.60 -1.59
N GLU A 155 -26.20 12.63 -0.56
CA GLU A 155 -26.08 13.58 0.56
C GLU A 155 -24.99 13.17 1.55
N LEU A 156 -24.87 11.86 1.82
CA LEU A 156 -24.07 11.32 2.92
C LEU A 156 -22.69 10.80 2.48
N ASP A 157 -22.35 10.80 1.20
CA ASP A 157 -21.08 10.27 0.68
C ASP A 157 -19.90 10.83 1.50
N PHE A 158 -19.84 12.16 1.69
CA PHE A 158 -18.79 12.86 2.45
C PHE A 158 -18.51 12.28 3.85
N ALA A 159 -19.53 11.67 4.46
CA ALA A 159 -19.53 11.13 5.80
C ALA A 159 -19.27 9.62 5.86
N VAL A 160 -19.29 8.89 4.74
CA VAL A 160 -19.16 7.41 4.70
C VAL A 160 -17.77 6.98 5.18
N PRO A 161 -17.66 6.26 6.33
CA PRO A 161 -16.36 5.92 6.91
C PRO A 161 -15.68 4.75 6.18
N ASN A 162 -16.43 3.92 5.45
CA ASN A 162 -15.90 2.74 4.78
C ASN A 162 -16.70 2.36 3.52
N LEU A 163 -16.29 2.91 2.38
CA LEU A 163 -16.89 2.60 1.08
C LEU A 163 -16.75 1.12 0.67
N ALA A 164 -15.75 0.40 1.16
CA ALA A 164 -15.62 -1.03 0.88
C ALA A 164 -16.75 -1.84 1.53
N ALA A 165 -17.16 -1.47 2.75
CA ALA A 165 -18.28 -2.11 3.44
C ALA A 165 -19.61 -1.84 2.71
N LEU A 166 -19.81 -0.61 2.23
CA LEU A 166 -20.98 -0.23 1.44
C LEU A 166 -21.02 -0.97 0.10
N ALA A 167 -19.93 -0.94 -0.67
CA ALA A 167 -19.82 -1.60 -1.97
C ALA A 167 -19.93 -3.13 -1.90
N ARG A 168 -19.54 -3.74 -0.77
CA ARG A 168 -19.74 -5.18 -0.55
C ARG A 168 -21.22 -5.57 -0.51
N ARG A 169 -22.10 -4.69 0.00
CA ARG A 169 -23.53 -4.95 0.18
C ARG A 169 -24.38 -4.35 -0.95
N HIS A 170 -24.01 -3.18 -1.45
CA HIS A 170 -24.74 -2.44 -2.50
C HIS A 170 -23.83 -2.08 -3.68
N PRO A 171 -23.21 -3.06 -4.36
CA PRO A 171 -22.25 -2.78 -5.42
C PRO A 171 -22.87 -2.00 -6.60
N ALA A 172 -24.11 -2.31 -7.00
CA ALA A 172 -24.81 -1.59 -8.07
C ALA A 172 -25.00 -0.09 -7.76
N VAL A 173 -25.48 0.23 -6.54
CA VAL A 173 -25.73 1.62 -6.12
C VAL A 173 -24.42 2.41 -6.06
N VAL A 174 -23.36 1.81 -5.50
CA VAL A 174 -22.04 2.47 -5.42
C VAL A 174 -21.42 2.64 -6.80
N LEU A 175 -21.60 1.70 -7.73
CA LEU A 175 -21.10 1.82 -9.11
C LEU A 175 -21.85 2.92 -9.89
N ALA A 176 -23.17 3.00 -9.74
CA ALA A 176 -23.98 4.08 -10.32
C ALA A 176 -23.57 5.45 -9.75
N HIS A 177 -23.34 5.53 -8.44
CA HIS A 177 -22.88 6.76 -7.80
C HIS A 177 -21.46 7.14 -8.25
N LEU A 178 -20.53 6.18 -8.37
CA LEU A 178 -19.20 6.43 -8.93
C LEU A 178 -19.29 7.00 -10.35
N ARG A 179 -20.13 6.42 -11.23
CA ARG A 179 -20.37 6.95 -12.57
C ARG A 179 -20.83 8.41 -12.50
N ARG A 180 -21.84 8.71 -11.69
CA ARG A 180 -22.36 10.07 -11.53
C ARG A 180 -21.27 11.05 -11.09
N ARG A 181 -20.48 10.69 -10.08
CA ARG A 181 -19.36 11.51 -9.60
C ARG A 181 -18.29 11.74 -10.67
N LEU A 182 -17.98 10.73 -11.49
CA LEU A 182 -17.03 10.87 -12.59
C LEU A 182 -17.57 11.78 -13.72
N THR A 183 -18.88 11.76 -13.96
CA THR A 183 -19.53 12.67 -14.91
C THR A 183 -19.53 14.12 -14.39
N GLU A 184 -19.77 14.32 -13.09
CA GLU A 184 -19.78 15.64 -12.45
C GLU A 184 -18.39 16.27 -12.30
N ALA A 185 -17.33 15.46 -12.12
CA ALA A 185 -16.01 15.94 -11.65
C ALA A 185 -15.07 16.51 -12.73
N GLY A 186 -15.49 16.60 -14.01
CA GLY A 186 -14.60 17.02 -15.11
C GLY A 186 -13.36 16.11 -15.26
N ASP A 187 -12.31 16.57 -15.95
CA ASP A 187 -11.06 15.81 -16.12
C ASP A 187 -10.19 15.83 -14.84
N ALA A 188 -10.02 16.99 -14.19
CA ALA A 188 -9.13 17.14 -13.03
C ALA A 188 -9.66 16.48 -11.75
N GLY A 189 -10.98 16.39 -11.58
CA GLY A 189 -11.59 15.75 -10.42
C GLY A 189 -11.65 14.22 -10.49
N ARG A 190 -11.30 13.61 -11.64
CA ARG A 190 -11.32 12.14 -11.80
C ARG A 190 -10.37 11.45 -10.84
N ASN A 191 -9.15 11.96 -10.68
CA ASN A 191 -8.14 11.35 -9.81
C ASN A 191 -8.62 11.30 -8.35
N ALA A 192 -9.16 12.40 -7.84
CA ALA A 192 -9.71 12.47 -6.48
C ALA A 192 -10.91 11.52 -6.31
N THR A 193 -11.78 11.44 -7.32
CA THR A 193 -12.92 10.52 -7.33
C THR A 193 -12.45 9.06 -7.32
N TRP A 194 -11.55 8.66 -8.21
CA TRP A 194 -11.00 7.29 -8.22
C TRP A 194 -10.26 6.94 -6.93
N ALA A 195 -9.51 7.88 -6.34
CA ALA A 195 -8.83 7.68 -5.06
C ALA A 195 -9.83 7.41 -3.92
N ARG A 196 -10.91 8.21 -3.83
CA ARG A 196 -11.99 8.04 -2.86
C ARG A 196 -12.64 6.65 -2.94
N PHE A 197 -12.95 6.18 -4.15
CA PHE A 197 -13.61 4.89 -4.36
C PHE A 197 -12.64 3.70 -4.41
N GLY A 198 -11.33 3.91 -4.35
CA GLY A 198 -10.30 2.86 -4.38
C GLY A 198 -10.58 1.64 -3.49
N PRO A 199 -10.96 1.80 -2.21
CA PRO A 199 -11.31 0.69 -1.32
C PRO A 199 -12.50 -0.16 -1.80
N ALA A 200 -13.43 0.42 -2.58
CA ALA A 200 -14.63 -0.24 -3.09
C ALA A 200 -14.38 -1.07 -4.36
N LEU A 201 -13.36 -0.75 -5.17
CA LEU A 201 -13.17 -1.32 -6.52
C LEU A 201 -13.09 -2.84 -6.57
N LYS A 202 -12.53 -3.48 -5.53
CA LYS A 202 -12.47 -4.95 -5.44
C LYS A 202 -13.86 -5.62 -5.39
N HIS A 203 -14.86 -4.90 -4.90
CA HIS A 203 -16.25 -5.36 -4.85
C HIS A 203 -16.99 -4.97 -6.13
N LEU A 204 -16.76 -3.76 -6.65
CA LEU A 204 -17.39 -3.29 -7.90
C LEU A 204 -16.97 -4.15 -9.10
N VAL A 205 -15.68 -4.45 -9.25
CA VAL A 205 -15.18 -5.31 -10.35
C VAL A 205 -15.76 -6.73 -10.30
N ARG A 206 -16.08 -7.24 -9.10
CA ARG A 206 -16.65 -8.59 -8.94
C ARG A 206 -18.14 -8.61 -9.25
N HIS A 207 -18.80 -7.46 -9.13
CA HIS A 207 -20.21 -7.33 -9.42
C HIS A 207 -20.46 -7.13 -10.91
N ASP A 208 -19.78 -6.15 -11.52
CA ASP A 208 -19.88 -5.87 -12.95
C ASP A 208 -18.51 -5.39 -13.48
N PRO A 209 -17.65 -6.31 -13.94
CA PRO A 209 -16.33 -5.96 -14.45
C PRO A 209 -16.40 -5.22 -15.79
N VAL A 210 -17.40 -5.51 -16.64
CA VAL A 210 -17.54 -4.88 -17.96
C VAL A 210 -17.85 -3.40 -17.81
N GLN A 211 -18.82 -3.08 -16.94
CA GLN A 211 -19.18 -1.69 -16.67
C GLN A 211 -18.03 -0.91 -16.00
N LEU A 212 -17.25 -1.56 -15.13
CA LEU A 212 -16.07 -0.92 -14.54
C LEU A 212 -14.98 -0.65 -15.60
N VAL A 213 -14.73 -1.59 -16.52
CA VAL A 213 -13.78 -1.39 -17.62
C VAL A 213 -14.25 -0.28 -18.56
N ASP A 214 -15.56 -0.19 -18.84
CA ASP A 214 -16.12 0.91 -19.63
C ASP A 214 -15.90 2.27 -18.95
N LEU A 215 -16.13 2.36 -17.63
CA LEU A 215 -15.84 3.56 -16.85
C LEU A 215 -14.35 3.92 -16.84
N LEU A 216 -13.46 2.93 -16.70
CA LEU A 216 -12.01 3.15 -16.77
C LEU A 216 -11.60 3.64 -18.16
N SER A 217 -12.20 3.09 -19.22
CA SER A 217 -11.91 3.50 -20.59
C SER A 217 -12.34 4.95 -20.85
N ARG A 218 -13.58 5.32 -20.52
CA ARG A 218 -14.17 6.65 -20.80
C ARG A 218 -13.72 7.75 -19.84
N SER A 219 -13.60 7.43 -18.55
CA SER A 219 -13.39 8.42 -17.48
C SER A 219 -12.40 7.90 -16.43
N GLY A 220 -11.40 7.13 -16.87
CA GLY A 220 -10.34 6.65 -15.99
C GLY A 220 -9.51 7.78 -15.37
N PRO A 221 -8.72 7.47 -14.33
CA PRO A 221 -7.81 8.44 -13.73
C PRO A 221 -6.74 8.88 -14.74
N LEU A 222 -6.37 10.16 -14.67
CA LEU A 222 -5.31 10.75 -15.49
C LEU A 222 -3.93 10.30 -15.00
N THR A 223 -3.74 10.14 -13.70
CA THR A 223 -2.45 9.80 -13.07
C THR A 223 -2.51 8.39 -12.47
N GLY A 224 -2.38 7.36 -13.31
CA GLY A 224 -2.29 5.97 -12.86
C GLY A 224 -3.56 5.39 -12.20
N LEU A 225 -3.57 4.07 -11.99
CA LEU A 225 -4.70 3.40 -11.29
C LEU A 225 -4.66 3.66 -9.76
N PRO A 226 -5.82 3.73 -9.08
CA PRO A 226 -5.87 4.00 -7.64
C PRO A 226 -5.27 2.86 -6.81
N ALA A 227 -4.81 3.20 -5.60
CA ALA A 227 -4.17 2.25 -4.69
C ALA A 227 -4.99 0.97 -4.47
N GLY A 228 -4.29 -0.19 -4.44
CA GLY A 228 -4.93 -1.49 -4.29
C GLY A 228 -5.30 -2.19 -5.61
N THR A 229 -4.84 -1.67 -6.76
CA THR A 229 -4.96 -2.25 -8.11
C THR A 229 -4.73 -3.75 -8.17
N ASN A 230 -3.70 -4.25 -7.47
CA ASN A 230 -3.33 -5.67 -7.42
C ASN A 230 -4.47 -6.60 -6.95
N ARG A 231 -5.50 -6.06 -6.28
CA ARG A 231 -6.64 -6.83 -5.76
C ARG A 231 -7.78 -7.03 -6.77
N TRP A 232 -7.80 -6.28 -7.87
CA TRP A 232 -8.93 -6.25 -8.80
C TRP A 232 -8.55 -6.25 -10.29
N LEU A 233 -7.33 -5.82 -10.65
CA LEU A 233 -6.89 -5.68 -12.05
C LEU A 233 -7.00 -6.98 -12.86
N ALA A 234 -6.62 -8.11 -12.28
CA ALA A 234 -6.71 -9.40 -12.97
C ALA A 234 -8.15 -9.78 -13.36
N THR A 235 -9.14 -9.34 -12.57
CA THR A 235 -10.57 -9.55 -12.86
C THR A 235 -11.04 -8.62 -13.98
N ALA A 236 -10.60 -7.36 -13.98
CA ALA A 236 -10.89 -6.42 -15.07
C ALA A 236 -10.30 -6.92 -16.40
N ILE A 237 -9.03 -7.33 -16.42
CA ILE A 237 -8.38 -7.90 -17.62
C ILE A 237 -9.10 -9.17 -18.08
N ALA A 238 -9.58 -10.01 -17.15
CA ALA A 238 -10.28 -11.23 -17.53
C ALA A 238 -11.62 -10.97 -18.24
N ALA A 239 -12.25 -9.82 -17.98
CA ALA A 239 -13.52 -9.44 -18.60
C ALA A 239 -13.35 -8.83 -19.99
N ASP A 240 -12.32 -8.00 -20.18
CA ASP A 240 -11.99 -7.41 -21.49
C ASP A 240 -10.46 -7.22 -21.59
N PRO A 241 -9.73 -8.25 -22.05
CA PRO A 241 -8.27 -8.24 -22.06
C PRO A 241 -7.69 -7.14 -22.96
N ASP A 242 -8.26 -6.94 -24.14
CA ASP A 242 -7.78 -5.99 -25.13
C ASP A 242 -8.02 -4.55 -24.69
N ARG A 243 -9.23 -4.23 -24.22
CA ARG A 243 -9.53 -2.88 -23.76
C ARG A 243 -8.73 -2.50 -22.52
N VAL A 244 -8.52 -3.43 -21.59
CA VAL A 244 -7.67 -3.16 -20.43
C VAL A 244 -6.20 -3.06 -20.82
N ALA A 245 -5.71 -3.89 -21.74
CA ALA A 245 -4.35 -3.74 -22.28
C ALA A 245 -4.15 -2.38 -22.95
N ALA A 246 -5.12 -1.90 -23.73
CA ALA A 246 -5.10 -0.56 -24.33
C ALA A 246 -5.11 0.56 -23.27
N ILE A 247 -5.89 0.41 -22.18
CA ILE A 247 -5.85 1.37 -21.05
C ILE A 247 -4.47 1.37 -20.38
N LEU A 248 -3.88 0.19 -20.15
CA LEU A 248 -2.55 0.06 -19.54
C LEU A 248 -1.44 0.57 -20.45
N ALA A 249 -1.63 0.47 -21.77
CA ALA A 249 -0.73 0.96 -22.79
C ALA A 249 -0.96 2.45 -23.12
N ASP A 250 -1.93 3.13 -22.48
CA ASP A 250 -2.22 4.53 -22.75
C ASP A 250 -1.04 5.40 -22.29
N PRO A 251 -0.30 6.04 -23.21
CA PRO A 251 0.89 6.83 -22.87
C PRO A 251 0.54 8.01 -21.96
N THR A 252 -0.70 8.49 -22.00
CA THR A 252 -1.17 9.63 -21.18
C THR A 252 -1.36 9.29 -19.71
N ARG A 253 -1.54 7.99 -19.36
CA ARG A 253 -1.95 7.59 -18.01
C ARG A 253 -0.81 7.10 -17.11
N GLN A 254 0.40 6.99 -17.67
CA GLN A 254 1.63 6.54 -17.00
C GLN A 254 1.41 5.37 -16.02
N ILE A 255 0.59 4.39 -16.39
CA ILE A 255 0.15 3.35 -15.46
C ILE A 255 1.31 2.43 -15.12
N ARG A 256 1.70 2.40 -13.83
CA ARG A 256 2.67 1.45 -13.30
C ARG A 256 1.95 0.30 -12.61
N PHE A 257 2.24 -0.93 -13.05
CA PHE A 257 1.75 -2.15 -12.39
C PHE A 257 2.81 -3.25 -12.44
N GLN A 258 2.80 -4.13 -11.43
CA GLN A 258 3.61 -5.35 -11.46
C GLN A 258 2.69 -6.54 -11.75
N PRO A 259 2.86 -7.25 -12.88
CA PRO A 259 2.03 -8.39 -13.22
C PRO A 259 2.29 -9.53 -12.22
N GLY A 260 1.25 -9.88 -11.44
CA GLY A 260 1.24 -11.13 -10.69
C GLY A 260 0.73 -12.28 -11.58
N ARG A 261 0.88 -13.53 -11.13
CA ARG A 261 0.45 -14.74 -11.87
C ARG A 261 -0.99 -14.70 -12.40
N SER A 262 -1.91 -14.07 -11.67
CA SER A 262 -3.31 -13.90 -12.10
C SER A 262 -3.44 -12.90 -13.24
N THR A 263 -2.75 -11.75 -13.14
CA THR A 263 -2.69 -10.72 -14.19
C THR A 263 -2.07 -11.29 -15.46
N GLU A 264 -0.93 -11.97 -15.34
CA GLU A 264 -0.27 -12.65 -16.46
C GLU A 264 -1.22 -13.63 -17.14
N ARG A 265 -1.92 -14.47 -16.37
CA ARG A 265 -2.88 -15.44 -16.94
C ARG A 265 -4.03 -14.77 -17.68
N SER A 266 -4.57 -13.68 -17.15
CA SER A 266 -5.65 -12.94 -17.81
C SER A 266 -5.16 -12.27 -19.10
N LEU A 267 -3.95 -11.68 -19.12
CA LEU A 267 -3.37 -11.02 -20.29
C LEU A 267 -3.11 -11.97 -21.46
N ARG A 268 -2.96 -13.27 -21.22
CA ARG A 268 -2.79 -14.27 -22.30
C ARG A 268 -3.96 -14.30 -23.30
N ARG A 269 -5.11 -13.76 -22.93
CA ARG A 269 -6.31 -13.70 -23.78
C ARG A 269 -6.37 -12.46 -24.66
N ALA A 270 -5.54 -11.44 -24.42
CA ALA A 270 -5.47 -10.27 -25.29
C ALA A 270 -4.82 -10.64 -26.63
N THR A 271 -5.13 -9.87 -27.67
CA THR A 271 -4.54 -9.97 -29.02
C THR A 271 -3.04 -9.62 -29.03
N ASP A 272 -2.31 -10.05 -30.05
CA ASP A 272 -0.89 -9.72 -30.21
C ASP A 272 -0.67 -8.22 -30.41
N GLU A 273 -1.62 -7.52 -31.03
CA GLU A 273 -1.59 -6.08 -31.22
C GLU A 273 -1.66 -5.33 -29.89
N SER A 274 -2.67 -5.63 -29.05
CA SER A 274 -2.81 -5.04 -27.71
C SER A 274 -1.60 -5.31 -26.83
N LEU A 275 -1.08 -6.54 -26.86
CA LEU A 275 0.11 -6.92 -26.09
C LEU A 275 1.38 -6.22 -26.59
N THR A 276 1.49 -6.01 -27.91
CA THR A 276 2.59 -5.28 -28.52
C THR A 276 2.58 -3.81 -28.08
N SER A 277 1.42 -3.18 -28.12
CA SER A 277 1.23 -1.81 -27.62
C SER A 277 1.62 -1.70 -26.13
N LEU A 278 1.12 -2.63 -25.31
CA LEU A 278 1.47 -2.68 -23.89
C LEU A 278 2.98 -2.93 -23.67
N ALA A 279 3.59 -3.86 -24.39
CA ALA A 279 5.01 -4.15 -24.28
C ALA A 279 5.89 -2.95 -24.68
N ARG A 280 5.47 -2.17 -25.67
CA ARG A 280 6.16 -0.94 -26.10
C ARG A 280 6.26 0.08 -24.96
N THR A 281 5.19 0.26 -24.19
CA THR A 281 5.22 1.14 -23.00
C THR A 281 6.13 0.65 -21.87
N CYS A 282 6.52 -0.63 -21.90
CA CYS A 282 7.35 -1.25 -20.88
C CYS A 282 8.84 -1.29 -21.26
N LEU A 283 9.26 -0.76 -22.42
CA LEU A 283 10.65 -0.86 -22.89
C LEU A 283 11.65 -0.20 -21.94
N THR A 284 11.25 0.85 -21.23
CA THR A 284 12.08 1.52 -20.22
C THR A 284 12.08 0.83 -18.84
N ASP A 285 11.21 -0.19 -18.64
CA ASP A 285 11.08 -0.98 -17.41
C ASP A 285 11.33 -2.47 -17.72
N VAL A 286 12.62 -2.83 -17.79
CA VAL A 286 13.10 -4.18 -18.14
C VAL A 286 12.43 -5.26 -17.27
N THR A 287 12.23 -4.99 -15.98
CA THR A 287 11.63 -5.96 -15.05
C THR A 287 10.18 -6.26 -15.44
N ARG A 288 9.41 -5.21 -15.74
CA ARG A 288 8.01 -5.35 -16.17
C ARG A 288 7.89 -5.99 -17.54
N LEU A 289 8.70 -5.55 -18.51
CA LEU A 289 8.73 -6.14 -19.84
C LEU A 289 9.06 -7.62 -19.79
N THR A 290 10.09 -7.99 -19.02
CA THR A 290 10.50 -9.39 -18.84
C THR A 290 9.37 -10.23 -18.23
N ALA A 291 8.69 -9.71 -17.19
CA ALA A 291 7.57 -10.42 -16.57
C ALA A 291 6.39 -10.59 -17.53
N LEU A 292 6.05 -9.53 -18.28
CA LEU A 292 5.00 -9.57 -19.31
C LEU A 292 5.30 -10.64 -20.36
N VAL A 293 6.44 -10.55 -21.05
CA VAL A 293 6.79 -11.47 -22.15
C VAL A 293 6.95 -12.91 -21.64
N ARG A 294 7.57 -13.12 -20.48
CA ARG A 294 7.70 -14.46 -19.86
C ARG A 294 6.33 -15.07 -19.51
N GLY A 295 5.37 -14.23 -19.13
CA GLY A 295 4.00 -14.63 -18.81
C GLY A 295 3.20 -15.15 -20.01
N LEU A 296 3.60 -14.81 -21.25
CA LEU A 296 2.92 -15.18 -22.49
C LEU A 296 3.21 -16.63 -22.94
N PRO A 297 2.32 -17.24 -23.75
CA PRO A 297 2.60 -18.50 -24.44
C PRO A 297 3.88 -18.39 -25.30
N PRO A 298 4.76 -19.42 -25.32
CA PRO A 298 6.04 -19.34 -26.04
C PRO A 298 5.94 -18.88 -27.49
N GLY A 299 4.93 -19.36 -28.24
CA GLY A 299 4.73 -19.01 -29.65
C GLY A 299 4.45 -17.53 -29.92
N ARG A 300 3.99 -16.77 -28.93
CA ARG A 300 3.64 -15.35 -29.07
C ARG A 300 4.75 -14.39 -28.65
N ARG A 301 5.76 -14.88 -27.91
CA ARG A 301 6.77 -14.03 -27.26
C ARG A 301 7.65 -13.28 -28.25
N ALA A 302 8.07 -13.95 -29.32
CA ALA A 302 8.91 -13.35 -30.36
C ALA A 302 8.12 -12.27 -31.11
N THR A 303 6.89 -12.56 -31.51
CA THR A 303 6.00 -11.59 -32.19
C THR A 303 5.79 -10.33 -31.36
N VAL A 304 5.41 -10.47 -30.09
CA VAL A 304 5.14 -9.31 -29.22
C VAL A 304 6.41 -8.51 -28.93
N LEU A 305 7.55 -9.17 -28.67
CA LEU A 305 8.81 -8.46 -28.42
C LEU A 305 9.30 -7.73 -29.68
N SER A 306 9.32 -8.41 -30.84
CA SER A 306 9.71 -7.80 -32.11
C SER A 306 8.77 -6.66 -32.51
N GLY A 307 7.46 -6.82 -32.33
CA GLY A 307 6.49 -5.76 -32.60
C GLY A 307 6.65 -4.54 -31.67
N ALA A 308 7.07 -4.77 -30.42
CA ALA A 308 7.35 -3.69 -29.48
C ALA A 308 8.64 -2.94 -29.85
N LEU A 309 9.67 -3.68 -30.29
CA LEU A 309 10.94 -3.13 -30.75
C LEU A 309 10.83 -2.37 -32.07
N GLY A 310 10.00 -2.83 -33.01
CA GLY A 310 9.93 -2.29 -34.36
C GLY A 310 11.19 -2.65 -35.15
N GLU A 311 11.81 -1.65 -35.81
CA GLU A 311 13.09 -1.83 -36.51
C GLU A 311 14.32 -1.81 -35.58
N ARG A 312 14.13 -1.46 -34.30
CA ARG A 312 15.22 -1.42 -33.32
C ARG A 312 15.68 -2.82 -32.94
N ASN A 313 16.98 -2.97 -32.71
CA ASN A 313 17.52 -4.10 -31.99
C ASN A 313 17.52 -3.86 -30.46
N LEU A 314 17.86 -4.88 -29.66
CA LEU A 314 17.87 -4.77 -28.19
C LEU A 314 18.82 -3.68 -27.66
N GLN A 315 19.99 -3.48 -28.29
CA GLN A 315 20.96 -2.47 -27.86
C GLN A 315 20.44 -1.06 -28.12
N GLN A 316 19.87 -0.82 -29.30
CA GLN A 316 19.23 0.46 -29.63
C GLN A 316 18.05 0.78 -28.71
N ALA A 317 17.37 -0.23 -28.18
CA ALA A 317 16.31 -0.08 -27.19
C ALA A 317 16.81 0.01 -25.74
N GLY A 318 18.13 -0.05 -25.48
CA GLY A 318 18.70 -0.04 -24.14
C GLY A 318 18.38 -1.28 -23.29
N LEU A 319 18.01 -2.40 -23.93
CA LEU A 319 17.59 -3.63 -23.26
C LEU A 319 18.75 -4.61 -23.07
N PRO A 320 18.82 -5.34 -21.94
CA PRO A 320 19.88 -6.33 -21.71
C PRO A 320 19.70 -7.57 -22.57
N MET A 321 20.81 -8.22 -22.93
CA MET A 321 20.83 -9.45 -23.74
C MET A 321 20.06 -10.62 -23.11
N THR A 322 19.87 -10.62 -21.78
CA THR A 322 19.06 -11.61 -21.07
C THR A 322 17.59 -11.61 -21.50
N MET A 323 17.11 -10.56 -22.18
CA MET A 323 15.78 -10.54 -22.76
C MET A 323 15.61 -11.59 -23.87
N LEU A 324 16.69 -12.03 -24.52
CA LEU A 324 16.64 -13.13 -25.47
C LEU A 324 16.30 -14.47 -24.79
N ASP A 325 16.54 -14.61 -23.48
CA ASP A 325 16.33 -15.85 -22.75
C ASP A 325 14.84 -16.13 -22.47
N VAL A 326 13.95 -15.15 -22.66
CA VAL A 326 12.50 -15.37 -22.60
C VAL A 326 11.92 -15.93 -23.90
N LEU A 327 12.65 -15.84 -25.01
CA LEU A 327 12.20 -16.27 -26.34
C LEU A 327 12.32 -17.79 -26.54
N PRO A 328 11.53 -18.39 -27.45
CA PRO A 328 11.80 -19.72 -27.96
C PRO A 328 13.18 -19.83 -28.62
N TRP A 329 13.77 -21.03 -28.57
CA TRP A 329 15.16 -21.24 -29.01
C TRP A 329 15.44 -20.78 -30.44
N ARG A 330 14.54 -21.04 -31.40
CA ARG A 330 14.68 -20.62 -32.81
C ARG A 330 14.83 -19.10 -32.93
N SER A 331 13.88 -18.36 -32.37
CA SER A 331 13.88 -16.89 -32.39
C SER A 331 15.06 -16.31 -31.61
N ARG A 332 15.44 -16.95 -30.49
CA ARG A 332 16.64 -16.56 -29.74
C ARG A 332 17.90 -16.65 -30.60
N HIS A 333 18.11 -17.79 -31.28
CA HIS A 333 19.27 -18.03 -32.14
C HIS A 333 19.33 -17.03 -33.30
N GLU A 334 18.19 -16.81 -33.96
CA GLU A 334 18.08 -15.86 -35.06
C GLU A 334 18.43 -14.43 -34.63
N GLN A 335 17.85 -13.97 -33.50
CA GLN A 335 18.12 -12.63 -32.97
C GLN A 335 19.57 -12.46 -32.50
N ALA A 336 20.17 -13.50 -31.91
CA ALA A 336 21.57 -13.49 -31.52
C ALA A 336 22.50 -13.33 -32.74
N ARG A 337 22.26 -14.06 -33.84
CA ARG A 337 23.01 -13.89 -35.09
C ARG A 337 22.85 -12.49 -35.68
N ARG A 338 21.62 -11.96 -35.70
CA ARG A 338 21.36 -10.58 -36.16
C ARG A 338 22.13 -9.55 -35.34
N LEU A 339 22.16 -9.68 -34.02
CA LEU A 339 22.92 -8.78 -33.14
C LEU A 339 24.42 -8.87 -33.41
N LEU A 340 24.98 -10.08 -33.54
CA LEU A 340 26.40 -10.28 -33.85
C LEU A 340 26.84 -9.69 -35.19
N ALA A 341 25.92 -9.53 -36.15
CA ALA A 341 26.20 -8.88 -37.42
C ALA A 341 26.29 -7.33 -37.31
N THR A 342 25.91 -6.75 -36.17
CA THR A 342 26.02 -5.30 -35.94
C THR A 342 27.38 -4.93 -35.39
N ARG A 343 27.98 -3.83 -35.87
CA ARG A 343 29.29 -3.33 -35.40
C ARG A 343 29.34 -3.08 -33.90
N GLN A 344 28.30 -2.44 -33.35
CA GLN A 344 28.18 -2.16 -31.92
C GLN A 344 28.34 -3.41 -31.03
N VAL A 345 27.80 -4.55 -31.47
CA VAL A 345 27.94 -5.81 -30.73
C VAL A 345 29.22 -6.55 -31.12
N ALA A 346 29.59 -6.55 -32.40
CA ALA A 346 30.77 -7.26 -32.90
C ALA A 346 32.09 -6.70 -32.34
N ASP A 347 32.18 -5.38 -32.22
CA ASP A 347 33.39 -4.66 -31.79
C ASP A 347 33.47 -4.53 -30.26
N HIS A 348 32.36 -4.71 -29.53
CA HIS A 348 32.33 -4.71 -28.06
C HIS A 348 32.50 -6.14 -27.49
N PRO A 349 33.65 -6.47 -26.84
CA PRO A 349 33.97 -7.84 -26.44
C PRO A 349 32.92 -8.51 -25.53
N ASP A 350 32.36 -7.77 -24.58
CA ASP A 350 31.36 -8.30 -23.64
C ASP A 350 30.00 -8.54 -24.29
N LEU A 351 29.50 -7.60 -25.10
CA LEU A 351 28.23 -7.75 -25.82
C LEU A 351 28.32 -8.91 -26.82
N ARG A 352 29.45 -9.03 -27.54
CA ARG A 352 29.73 -10.16 -28.42
C ARG A 352 29.61 -11.48 -27.67
N ARG A 353 30.30 -11.65 -26.54
CA ARG A 353 30.22 -12.88 -25.72
C ARG A 353 28.81 -13.16 -25.22
N GLN A 354 28.09 -12.14 -24.77
CA GLN A 354 26.71 -12.29 -24.30
C GLN A 354 25.78 -12.76 -25.41
N ALA A 355 25.91 -12.22 -26.63
CA ALA A 355 25.15 -12.63 -27.81
C ALA A 355 25.55 -14.03 -28.28
N THR A 356 26.84 -14.37 -28.31
CA THR A 356 27.36 -15.70 -28.62
C THR A 356 26.76 -16.78 -27.73
N ALA A 357 26.57 -16.52 -26.43
CA ALA A 357 25.91 -17.44 -25.49
C ALA A 357 24.44 -17.74 -25.81
N ARG A 358 23.84 -17.02 -26.76
CA ARG A 358 22.47 -17.25 -27.24
C ARG A 358 22.44 -17.82 -28.66
N LEU A 359 23.56 -18.27 -29.22
CA LEU A 359 23.63 -19.07 -30.47
C LEU A 359 23.31 -20.55 -30.22
N PRO A 360 23.16 -21.38 -31.28
CA PRO A 360 23.17 -22.83 -31.15
C PRO A 360 24.45 -23.33 -30.48
N TRP A 361 24.35 -24.39 -29.68
CA TRP A 361 25.48 -24.91 -28.91
C TRP A 361 26.74 -25.19 -29.74
N PRO A 362 26.68 -25.83 -30.93
CA PRO A 362 27.88 -26.06 -31.75
C PRO A 362 28.59 -24.79 -32.22
N GLU A 363 27.86 -23.67 -32.37
CA GLU A 363 28.43 -22.36 -32.74
C GLU A 363 28.95 -21.61 -31.51
N ALA A 364 28.23 -21.71 -30.38
CA ALA A 364 28.52 -20.97 -29.16
C ALA A 364 29.70 -21.57 -28.38
N GLU A 365 29.76 -22.89 -28.28
CA GLU A 365 30.67 -23.60 -27.38
C GLU A 365 32.15 -23.28 -27.65
N PRO A 366 32.69 -23.37 -28.88
CA PRO A 366 34.12 -23.11 -29.10
C PRO A 366 34.51 -21.68 -28.69
N LEU A 367 33.69 -20.69 -29.06
CA LEU A 367 33.93 -19.28 -28.77
C LEU A 367 33.83 -18.94 -27.26
N LEU A 368 32.92 -19.59 -26.54
CA LEU A 368 32.78 -19.40 -25.09
C LEU A 368 33.82 -20.19 -24.31
N ARG A 369 34.33 -21.30 -24.86
CA ARG A 369 35.48 -22.02 -24.29
C ARG A 369 36.74 -21.16 -24.33
N ASP A 370 36.94 -20.39 -25.39
CA ASP A 370 38.01 -19.38 -25.45
C ASP A 370 37.82 -18.28 -24.40
N ALA A 371 36.56 -17.89 -24.13
CA ALA A 371 36.26 -16.86 -23.12
C ALA A 371 36.63 -17.28 -21.69
N ILE A 372 36.51 -18.56 -21.34
CA ILE A 372 36.97 -19.08 -20.04
C ILE A 372 38.48 -19.36 -19.99
N ALA A 373 39.19 -19.22 -21.12
CA ALA A 373 40.64 -19.36 -21.21
C ALA A 373 41.39 -18.01 -21.23
N ARG A 374 40.67 -16.88 -21.15
CA ARG A 374 41.26 -15.53 -21.13
C ARG A 374 42.19 -15.29 -19.93
N PRO A 375 43.22 -14.44 -20.05
CA PRO A 375 44.25 -14.28 -19.03
C PRO A 375 43.72 -13.64 -17.74
N THR A 376 42.75 -12.73 -17.82
CA THR A 376 42.26 -12.02 -16.63
C THR A 376 41.17 -12.81 -15.90
N ALA A 377 41.14 -12.72 -14.56
CA ALA A 377 40.08 -13.33 -13.75
C ALA A 377 38.70 -12.71 -14.05
N ALA A 378 38.63 -11.39 -14.25
CA ALA A 378 37.37 -10.70 -14.56
C ALA A 378 36.71 -11.22 -15.85
N GLU A 379 37.50 -11.42 -16.92
CA GLU A 379 36.97 -11.95 -18.19
C GLU A 379 36.45 -13.39 -18.05
N ARG A 380 37.16 -14.23 -17.27
CA ARG A 380 36.74 -15.62 -17.01
C ARG A 380 35.50 -15.67 -16.13
N ALA A 381 35.40 -14.80 -15.12
CA ALA A 381 34.21 -14.68 -14.27
C ALA A 381 32.95 -14.31 -15.07
N LEU A 382 33.09 -13.55 -16.16
CA LEU A 382 32.01 -13.29 -17.12
C LEU A 382 31.77 -14.47 -18.08
N GLY A 383 32.83 -15.16 -18.51
CA GLY A 383 32.77 -16.27 -19.47
C GLY A 383 32.07 -17.53 -18.95
N TYR A 384 32.36 -17.94 -17.71
CA TYR A 384 31.79 -19.18 -17.15
C TYR A 384 30.25 -19.18 -17.09
N PRO A 385 29.58 -18.14 -16.53
CA PRO A 385 28.12 -18.08 -16.54
C PRO A 385 27.50 -18.11 -17.94
N LEU A 386 28.18 -17.53 -18.93
CA LEU A 386 27.72 -17.51 -20.32
C LEU A 386 27.81 -18.90 -20.97
N LEU A 387 28.91 -19.63 -20.77
CA LEU A 387 29.07 -21.01 -21.25
C LEU A 387 28.07 -21.96 -20.58
N ILE A 388 27.95 -21.89 -19.25
CA ILE A 388 27.03 -22.73 -18.47
C ILE A 388 25.56 -22.43 -18.83
N GLY A 389 25.23 -21.13 -18.95
CA GLY A 389 23.92 -20.69 -19.40
C GLY A 389 23.59 -21.20 -20.81
N ALA A 390 24.54 -21.16 -21.75
CA ALA A 390 24.38 -21.63 -23.12
C ALA A 390 24.10 -23.15 -23.19
N ALA A 391 24.79 -23.96 -22.38
CA ALA A 391 24.52 -25.40 -22.27
C ALA A 391 23.14 -25.66 -21.66
N ALA A 392 22.80 -25.02 -20.53
CA ALA A 392 21.48 -25.20 -19.93
C ALA A 392 20.34 -24.77 -20.88
N ALA A 393 20.62 -23.80 -21.75
CA ALA A 393 19.74 -23.29 -22.78
C ALA A 393 19.44 -24.26 -23.93
N THR A 394 20.22 -25.33 -24.13
CA THR A 394 19.91 -26.39 -25.12
C THR A 394 18.72 -27.23 -24.69
N ARG A 395 18.44 -27.26 -23.39
CA ARG A 395 17.48 -28.17 -22.75
C ARG A 395 17.83 -29.65 -22.95
N ASP A 396 19.09 -29.94 -23.24
CA ASP A 396 19.63 -31.28 -23.42
C ASP A 396 20.49 -31.68 -22.21
N PRO A 397 20.06 -32.68 -21.42
CA PRO A 397 20.82 -33.21 -20.30
C PRO A 397 22.22 -33.73 -20.67
N ASP A 398 22.42 -34.29 -21.86
CA ASP A 398 23.70 -34.90 -22.25
C ASP A 398 24.73 -33.82 -22.58
N VAL A 399 24.29 -32.72 -23.21
CA VAL A 399 25.11 -31.51 -23.41
C VAL A 399 25.54 -30.91 -22.07
N VAL A 400 24.62 -30.81 -21.11
CA VAL A 400 24.92 -30.29 -19.76
C VAL A 400 25.90 -31.23 -19.04
N ALA A 401 25.72 -32.55 -19.14
CA ALA A 401 26.63 -33.52 -18.56
C ALA A 401 28.05 -33.41 -19.14
N GLY A 402 28.17 -33.34 -20.47
CA GLY A 402 29.45 -33.14 -21.16
C GLY A 402 30.14 -31.83 -20.78
N LEU A 403 29.39 -30.73 -20.68
CA LEU A 403 29.91 -29.46 -20.21
C LEU A 403 30.45 -29.61 -18.78
N LEU A 404 29.67 -30.12 -17.84
CA LEU A 404 30.08 -30.25 -16.43
C LEU A 404 31.35 -31.08 -16.28
N ALA A 405 31.49 -32.16 -17.05
CA ALA A 405 32.71 -32.98 -17.08
C ALA A 405 33.94 -32.22 -17.60
N SER A 406 33.75 -31.21 -18.46
CA SER A 406 34.84 -30.39 -19.01
C SER A 406 35.33 -29.27 -18.07
N LEU A 407 34.62 -28.96 -16.97
CA LEU A 407 34.93 -27.85 -16.06
C LEU A 407 36.10 -28.15 -15.08
N THR A 408 37.08 -28.95 -15.50
CA THR A 408 38.19 -29.42 -14.66
C THR A 408 39.13 -28.31 -14.17
N ARG A 409 39.16 -27.17 -14.86
CA ARG A 409 39.99 -26.01 -14.50
C ARG A 409 39.48 -25.24 -13.28
N LEU A 410 38.20 -25.39 -12.90
CA LEU A 410 37.59 -24.61 -11.81
C LEU A 410 38.27 -24.78 -10.45
N ALA A 411 38.92 -25.92 -10.22
CA ALA A 411 39.69 -26.18 -9.00
C ALA A 411 40.82 -25.15 -8.78
N ASN A 412 41.45 -24.70 -9.88
CA ASN A 412 42.59 -23.78 -9.86
C ASN A 412 42.20 -22.31 -10.14
N GLU A 413 40.91 -22.03 -10.31
CA GLU A 413 40.40 -20.67 -10.52
C GLU A 413 40.38 -19.87 -9.22
N GLN A 414 40.47 -18.54 -9.31
CA GLN A 414 40.28 -17.66 -8.13
C GLN A 414 38.81 -17.66 -7.71
N ASP A 415 38.53 -17.45 -6.41
CA ASP A 415 37.17 -17.53 -5.88
C ASP A 415 36.13 -16.67 -6.62
N PRO A 416 36.37 -15.41 -7.04
CA PRO A 416 35.37 -14.65 -7.79
C PRO A 416 34.93 -15.33 -9.10
N VAL A 417 35.85 -16.02 -9.78
CA VAL A 417 35.57 -16.79 -11.01
C VAL A 417 34.83 -18.08 -10.66
N ARG A 418 35.33 -18.80 -9.65
CA ARG A 418 34.76 -20.06 -9.17
C ARG A 418 33.33 -19.88 -8.67
N HIS A 419 33.08 -18.84 -7.88
CA HIS A 419 31.77 -18.45 -7.39
C HIS A 419 30.81 -18.16 -8.55
N ALA A 420 31.21 -17.34 -9.53
CA ALA A 420 30.36 -17.03 -10.68
C ALA A 420 29.98 -18.29 -11.47
N ALA A 421 30.93 -19.21 -11.69
CA ALA A 421 30.70 -20.48 -12.36
C ALA A 421 29.73 -21.37 -11.55
N LEU A 422 29.99 -21.58 -10.26
CA LEU A 422 29.16 -22.44 -9.41
C LEU A 422 27.77 -21.86 -9.18
N ALA A 423 27.62 -20.54 -9.09
CA ALA A 423 26.32 -19.88 -9.06
C ALA A 423 25.52 -20.16 -10.35
N ALA A 424 26.19 -20.15 -11.51
CA ALA A 424 25.56 -20.53 -12.77
C ALA A 424 25.18 -22.02 -12.81
N VAL A 425 26.02 -22.92 -12.27
CA VAL A 425 25.69 -24.36 -12.12
C VAL A 425 24.48 -24.54 -11.20
N ALA A 426 24.42 -23.83 -10.07
CA ALA A 426 23.31 -23.86 -9.14
C ALA A 426 22.00 -23.31 -9.75
N ALA A 427 22.08 -22.47 -10.78
CA ALA A 427 20.91 -21.97 -11.50
C ALA A 427 20.38 -22.94 -12.58
N ILE A 428 21.09 -24.03 -12.88
CA ILE A 428 20.65 -25.02 -13.87
C ILE A 428 19.36 -25.70 -13.37
N PRO A 429 18.29 -25.77 -14.19
CA PRO A 429 17.11 -26.57 -13.86
C PRO A 429 17.50 -28.02 -13.59
N GLY A 430 17.28 -28.48 -12.36
CA GLY A 430 17.85 -29.76 -11.92
C GLY A 430 17.47 -30.99 -12.76
N TRP A 431 16.36 -30.98 -13.51
CA TRP A 431 16.01 -32.09 -14.42
C TRP A 431 17.02 -32.26 -15.57
N LEU A 432 17.82 -31.23 -15.88
CA LEU A 432 18.94 -31.29 -16.83
C LEU A 432 20.18 -31.98 -16.25
N LEU A 433 20.26 -32.10 -14.93
CA LEU A 433 21.35 -32.83 -14.25
C LEU A 433 21.13 -34.35 -14.29
N ARG A 434 20.03 -34.82 -14.90
CA ARG A 434 19.67 -36.25 -14.93
C ARG A 434 20.62 -37.12 -15.74
N SER A 435 21.42 -36.58 -16.66
CA SER A 435 22.46 -37.32 -17.38
C SER A 435 23.85 -37.08 -16.82
N ALA A 436 24.00 -36.11 -15.90
CA ALA A 436 25.28 -35.84 -15.28
C ALA A 436 25.73 -37.04 -14.45
N ASP A 437 27.01 -37.35 -14.55
CA ASP A 437 27.66 -38.32 -13.69
C ASP A 437 27.74 -37.74 -12.26
N PRO A 438 27.15 -38.40 -11.25
CA PRO A 438 27.22 -37.95 -9.87
C PRO A 438 28.66 -37.75 -9.37
N ALA A 439 29.62 -38.57 -9.81
CA ALA A 439 31.01 -38.46 -9.38
C ALA A 439 31.67 -37.16 -9.86
N THR A 440 31.36 -36.72 -11.09
CA THR A 440 31.79 -35.43 -11.64
C THR A 440 31.30 -34.24 -10.80
N LEU A 441 30.02 -34.26 -10.40
CA LEU A 441 29.42 -33.19 -9.58
C LEU A 441 29.97 -33.18 -8.14
N VAL A 442 30.17 -34.36 -7.56
CA VAL A 442 30.83 -34.51 -6.25
C VAL A 442 32.24 -33.95 -6.31
N LYS A 443 33.01 -34.25 -7.37
CA LYS A 443 34.36 -33.73 -7.56
C LYS A 443 34.36 -32.21 -7.66
N LEU A 444 33.52 -31.62 -8.52
CA LEU A 444 33.41 -30.15 -8.65
C LEU A 444 33.12 -29.45 -7.32
N ALA A 445 32.21 -30.02 -6.54
CA ALA A 445 31.90 -29.49 -5.22
C ALA A 445 33.05 -29.70 -4.21
N THR A 446 33.74 -30.84 -4.26
CA THR A 446 34.90 -31.15 -3.42
C THR A 446 36.00 -30.13 -3.66
N ASP A 447 36.39 -29.95 -4.92
CA ASP A 447 37.43 -29.00 -5.34
C ASP A 447 37.08 -27.57 -4.91
N ALA A 448 35.81 -27.19 -5.03
CA ALA A 448 35.34 -25.86 -4.64
C ALA A 448 35.35 -25.60 -3.14
N VAL A 449 34.97 -26.58 -2.31
CA VAL A 449 34.92 -26.42 -0.86
C VAL A 449 36.30 -26.56 -0.23
N GLN A 450 37.19 -27.35 -0.82
CA GLN A 450 38.58 -27.54 -0.35
C GLN A 450 39.52 -26.41 -0.74
N ALA A 451 39.13 -25.55 -1.69
CA ALA A 451 39.93 -24.38 -2.06
C ALA A 451 40.13 -23.43 -0.86
N ARG A 452 41.38 -23.00 -0.65
CA ARG A 452 41.77 -22.13 0.48
C ARG A 452 41.02 -20.78 0.49
N ASP A 453 40.69 -20.25 -0.68
CA ASP A 453 40.01 -18.96 -0.88
C ASP A 453 38.48 -19.09 -1.02
N ALA A 454 37.88 -20.26 -0.78
CA ALA A 454 36.45 -20.50 -0.96
C ALA A 454 35.58 -19.55 -0.12
N SER A 455 34.87 -18.64 -0.79
CA SER A 455 33.98 -17.68 -0.15
C SER A 455 32.66 -18.29 0.31
N TRP A 456 31.91 -17.50 1.09
CA TRP A 456 30.54 -17.84 1.48
C TRP A 456 29.63 -18.06 0.25
N GLY A 457 29.78 -17.24 -0.80
CA GLY A 457 28.99 -17.38 -2.03
C GLY A 457 29.24 -18.71 -2.74
N THR A 458 30.52 -19.10 -2.88
CA THR A 458 30.91 -20.41 -3.44
C THR A 458 30.25 -21.57 -2.66
N ARG A 459 30.33 -21.53 -1.33
CA ARG A 459 29.74 -22.57 -0.46
C ARG A 459 28.20 -22.61 -0.56
N GLN A 460 27.55 -21.46 -0.67
CA GLN A 460 26.10 -21.37 -0.85
C GLN A 460 25.66 -21.97 -2.20
N ALA A 461 26.39 -21.70 -3.28
CA ALA A 461 26.10 -22.25 -4.60
C ALA A 461 26.22 -23.78 -4.60
N VAL A 462 27.31 -24.33 -4.04
CA VAL A 462 27.51 -25.78 -3.88
C VAL A 462 26.37 -26.42 -3.06
N GLY A 463 25.98 -25.80 -1.94
CA GLY A 463 24.86 -26.26 -1.13
C GLY A 463 23.53 -26.27 -1.90
N THR A 464 23.30 -25.27 -2.75
CA THR A 464 22.10 -25.20 -3.61
C THR A 464 22.09 -26.34 -4.64
N THR A 465 23.20 -26.58 -5.32
CA THR A 465 23.36 -27.70 -6.25
C THR A 465 23.11 -29.05 -5.57
N ALA A 466 23.66 -29.27 -4.38
CA ALA A 466 23.47 -30.51 -3.62
C ALA A 466 21.99 -30.79 -3.30
N VAL A 467 21.25 -29.75 -2.88
CA VAL A 467 19.80 -29.84 -2.61
C VAL A 467 19.04 -30.19 -3.89
N ASP A 468 19.36 -29.54 -5.01
CA ASP A 468 18.72 -29.83 -6.28
C ASP A 468 19.05 -31.25 -6.77
N LEU A 469 20.25 -31.78 -6.54
CA LEU A 469 20.60 -33.17 -6.87
C LEU A 469 19.79 -34.17 -6.04
N VAL A 470 19.67 -33.99 -4.72
CA VAL A 470 18.83 -34.84 -3.87
C VAL A 470 17.37 -34.78 -4.35
N ARG A 471 16.86 -33.58 -4.63
CA ARG A 471 15.50 -33.38 -5.14
C ARG A 471 15.29 -34.11 -6.46
N GLN A 472 16.19 -33.98 -7.42
CA GLN A 472 16.04 -34.55 -8.76
C GLN A 472 16.30 -36.05 -8.79
N GLY A 473 17.30 -36.53 -8.06
CA GLY A 473 17.52 -37.97 -7.86
C GLY A 473 16.30 -38.64 -7.26
N THR A 474 15.61 -37.97 -6.32
CA THR A 474 14.34 -38.44 -5.77
C THR A 474 13.22 -38.46 -6.81
N LEU A 475 13.06 -37.38 -7.59
CA LEU A 475 11.99 -37.28 -8.62
C LEU A 475 12.19 -38.26 -9.79
N ALA A 476 13.45 -38.50 -10.16
CA ALA A 476 13.83 -39.34 -11.29
C ALA A 476 14.19 -40.79 -10.88
N MET A 477 14.00 -41.15 -9.60
CA MET A 477 14.35 -42.47 -9.05
C MET A 477 15.80 -42.91 -9.35
N ARG A 478 16.75 -41.96 -9.31
CA ARG A 478 18.18 -42.23 -9.51
C ARG A 478 18.94 -42.14 -8.18
N PRO A 479 19.23 -43.28 -7.51
CA PRO A 479 19.88 -43.28 -6.21
C PRO A 479 21.27 -42.63 -6.25
N GLY A 480 22.04 -42.81 -7.33
CA GLY A 480 23.36 -42.19 -7.48
C GLY A 480 23.37 -40.65 -7.43
N LEU A 481 22.31 -39.97 -7.89
CA LEU A 481 22.21 -38.50 -7.74
C LEU A 481 21.89 -38.08 -6.31
N VAL A 482 21.10 -38.90 -5.62
CA VAL A 482 20.78 -38.70 -4.21
C VAL A 482 22.04 -38.88 -3.37
N GLU A 483 22.77 -39.98 -3.57
CA GLU A 483 24.06 -40.28 -2.93
C GLU A 483 25.10 -39.19 -3.22
N GLY A 484 25.22 -38.75 -4.48
CA GLY A 484 26.11 -37.66 -4.86
C GLY A 484 25.74 -36.33 -4.18
N GLY A 485 24.46 -35.97 -4.15
CA GLY A 485 23.96 -34.79 -3.43
C GLY A 485 24.26 -34.87 -1.93
N LEU A 486 24.00 -36.01 -1.29
CA LEU A 486 24.33 -36.27 0.12
C LEU A 486 25.83 -36.15 0.38
N ARG A 487 26.65 -36.71 -0.50
CA ARG A 487 28.11 -36.62 -0.39
C ARG A 487 28.61 -35.18 -0.46
N ILE A 488 28.04 -34.36 -1.34
CA ILE A 488 28.36 -32.92 -1.42
C ILE A 488 27.96 -32.19 -0.12
N LEU A 489 26.79 -32.53 0.45
CA LEU A 489 26.37 -32.00 1.75
C LEU A 489 27.32 -32.41 2.88
N GLU A 490 27.83 -33.63 2.87
CA GLU A 490 28.83 -34.11 3.83
C GLU A 490 30.16 -33.37 3.72
N LEU A 491 30.67 -33.20 2.50
CA LEU A 491 31.91 -32.46 2.20
C LEU A 491 31.82 -30.99 2.62
N SER A 492 30.63 -30.41 2.51
CA SER A 492 30.34 -29.03 2.96
C SER A 492 30.18 -28.91 4.50
N GLY A 493 30.24 -30.05 5.21
CA GLY A 493 29.79 -30.32 6.58
C GLY A 493 30.60 -29.71 7.73
N GLY A 494 31.17 -28.53 7.52
CA GLY A 494 31.67 -27.63 8.57
C GLY A 494 31.32 -26.15 8.35
N HIS A 495 30.79 -25.76 7.18
CA HIS A 495 30.61 -24.35 6.81
C HIS A 495 29.28 -24.01 6.10
N ALA A 496 28.48 -25.01 5.69
CA ALA A 496 27.19 -24.80 5.02
C ALA A 496 26.02 -24.81 6.03
N HIS A 497 26.00 -23.87 6.98
CA HIS A 497 24.98 -23.83 8.04
C HIS A 497 23.56 -23.51 7.55
N THR A 498 23.33 -23.21 6.27
CA THR A 498 21.99 -22.80 5.79
C THR A 498 21.64 -23.39 4.43
N LEU A 499 21.36 -24.70 4.36
CA LEU A 499 20.69 -25.25 3.18
C LEU A 499 19.30 -24.65 3.05
N THR A 500 19.05 -23.94 1.96
CA THR A 500 17.78 -23.26 1.72
C THR A 500 16.76 -24.22 1.12
N LEU A 501 16.11 -25.02 1.98
CA LEU A 501 15.06 -25.98 1.59
C LEU A 501 13.67 -25.30 1.42
N HIS A 502 13.60 -24.09 0.87
CA HIS A 502 12.37 -23.29 0.89
C HIS A 502 11.33 -23.77 -0.16
N ARG A 503 10.05 -23.84 0.25
CA ARG A 503 8.87 -24.28 -0.55
C ARG A 503 8.97 -25.64 -1.24
N LEU A 504 9.63 -26.62 -0.61
CA LEU A 504 9.53 -28.02 -1.03
C LEU A 504 8.07 -28.49 -1.14
N ASP A 505 7.18 -27.92 -0.34
CA ASP A 505 5.74 -28.18 -0.40
C ASP A 505 5.11 -27.94 -1.77
N ARG A 506 5.67 -27.00 -2.56
CA ARG A 506 5.20 -26.63 -3.90
C ARG A 506 6.04 -27.20 -5.04
N SER A 507 7.28 -27.62 -4.76
CA SER A 507 8.24 -28.07 -5.78
C SER A 507 8.42 -29.58 -5.86
N LEU A 508 7.90 -30.35 -4.88
CA LEU A 508 7.84 -31.81 -4.87
C LEU A 508 6.40 -32.30 -5.16
N PRO A 509 6.18 -33.36 -5.98
CA PRO A 509 4.94 -34.12 -6.01
C PRO A 509 4.58 -34.64 -4.62
N ARG A 510 3.28 -34.81 -4.33
CA ARG A 510 2.84 -35.46 -3.07
C ARG A 510 3.37 -36.89 -3.02
N GLY A 511 3.89 -37.33 -1.89
CA GLY A 511 4.55 -38.62 -1.68
C GLY A 511 6.07 -38.53 -1.66
N ALA A 512 6.68 -37.72 -2.54
CA ALA A 512 8.13 -37.62 -2.71
C ALA A 512 8.90 -37.07 -1.49
N GLU A 513 8.22 -36.40 -0.56
CA GLU A 513 8.81 -35.94 0.70
C GLU A 513 9.36 -37.10 1.56
N HIS A 514 8.78 -38.31 1.44
CA HIS A 514 9.24 -39.49 2.18
C HIS A 514 10.57 -40.02 1.63
N ALA A 515 10.77 -39.96 0.32
CA ALA A 515 12.03 -40.35 -0.30
C ALA A 515 13.15 -39.34 0.01
N VAL A 516 12.85 -38.03 0.01
CA VAL A 516 13.79 -36.99 0.48
C VAL A 516 14.15 -37.18 1.95
N TRP A 517 13.16 -37.51 2.80
CA TRP A 517 13.42 -37.87 4.20
C TRP A 517 14.32 -39.09 4.32
N SER A 518 13.99 -40.19 3.62
CA SER A 518 14.78 -41.44 3.63
C SER A 518 16.24 -41.18 3.25
N ALA A 519 16.47 -40.40 2.20
CA ALA A 519 17.78 -40.00 1.75
C ALA A 519 18.56 -39.17 2.78
N LEU A 520 17.93 -38.15 3.37
CA LEU A 520 18.58 -37.26 4.34
C LEU A 520 18.70 -37.89 5.74
N ARG A 521 17.98 -38.98 6.02
CA ARG A 521 17.87 -39.59 7.36
C ARG A 521 19.24 -39.95 7.97
N PRO A 522 20.19 -40.60 7.27
CA PRO A 522 21.49 -40.94 7.86
C PRO A 522 22.28 -39.69 8.29
N ARG A 523 22.26 -38.64 7.46
CA ARG A 523 22.91 -37.36 7.76
C ARG A 523 22.21 -36.62 8.90
N ILE A 524 20.88 -36.52 8.86
CA ILE A 524 20.08 -35.91 9.92
C ILE A 524 20.33 -36.63 11.25
N ALA A 525 20.39 -37.97 11.27
CA ALA A 525 20.70 -38.74 12.46
C ALA A 525 22.14 -38.51 12.95
N SER A 526 23.11 -38.36 12.05
CA SER A 526 24.49 -38.00 12.39
C SER A 526 24.60 -36.58 12.97
N ASP A 527 23.94 -35.61 12.33
CA ASP A 527 23.90 -34.22 12.80
C ASP A 527 23.18 -34.11 14.14
N ALA A 528 22.05 -34.81 14.33
CA ALA A 528 21.35 -34.87 15.60
C ALA A 528 22.20 -35.47 16.72
N ARG A 529 22.96 -36.56 16.46
CA ARG A 529 23.93 -37.12 17.42
C ARG A 529 25.03 -36.12 17.79
N ALA A 530 25.41 -35.25 16.86
CA ALA A 530 26.36 -34.17 17.08
C ALA A 530 25.72 -32.85 17.57
N GLY A 531 24.42 -32.86 17.92
CA GLY A 531 23.69 -31.70 18.44
C GLY A 531 23.34 -30.62 17.41
N ARG A 532 23.45 -30.90 16.10
CA ARG A 532 23.14 -29.98 15.00
C ARG A 532 21.78 -30.30 14.38
N TYR A 533 20.91 -29.30 14.22
CA TYR A 533 19.52 -29.51 13.74
C TYR A 533 19.10 -28.63 12.57
N ASP A 534 19.97 -27.79 12.01
CA ASP A 534 19.63 -26.85 10.93
C ASP A 534 18.99 -27.53 9.71
N LEU A 535 19.49 -28.70 9.34
CA LEU A 535 19.02 -29.48 8.20
C LEU A 535 17.58 -29.93 8.39
N VAL A 536 17.27 -30.56 9.53
CA VAL A 536 15.93 -31.09 9.81
C VAL A 536 14.90 -29.96 9.95
N LEU A 537 15.28 -28.84 10.58
CA LEU A 537 14.40 -27.68 10.73
C LEU A 537 14.16 -26.97 9.41
N SER A 538 15.14 -26.96 8.51
CA SER A 538 14.99 -26.44 7.15
C SER A 538 14.08 -27.32 6.30
N LEU A 539 14.20 -28.64 6.43
CA LEU A 539 13.33 -29.59 5.74
C LEU A 539 11.87 -29.44 6.20
N ALA A 540 11.64 -29.39 7.52
CA ALA A 540 10.30 -29.21 8.07
C ALA A 540 9.66 -27.87 7.68
N ALA A 541 10.42 -26.78 7.71
CA ALA A 541 9.95 -25.47 7.24
C ALA A 541 9.62 -25.49 5.73
N GLY A 542 10.47 -26.16 4.94
CA GLY A 542 10.31 -26.32 3.50
C GLY A 542 9.07 -27.08 3.06
N LEU A 543 8.76 -28.18 3.77
CA LEU A 543 7.60 -29.03 3.52
C LEU A 543 6.29 -28.46 4.09
N HIS A 544 6.37 -27.43 4.95
CA HIS A 544 5.24 -26.71 5.51
C HIS A 544 4.18 -27.68 6.11
N ARG A 545 2.95 -27.68 5.60
CA ARG A 545 1.84 -28.52 6.10
C ARG A 545 2.05 -30.01 5.83
N ARG A 546 2.88 -30.39 4.86
CA ARG A 546 3.14 -31.80 4.52
C ARG A 546 4.01 -32.48 5.57
N ALA A 547 4.90 -31.74 6.22
CA ALA A 547 5.69 -32.26 7.35
C ALA A 547 4.83 -32.67 8.55
N TRP A 548 3.59 -32.19 8.65
CA TRP A 548 2.72 -32.48 9.80
C TRP A 548 2.32 -33.95 9.89
N THR A 549 2.27 -34.65 8.75
CA THR A 549 1.87 -36.06 8.63
C THR A 549 3.06 -37.02 8.51
N MET A 550 4.28 -36.58 8.85
CA MET A 550 5.50 -37.39 8.78
C MET A 550 6.04 -37.65 10.20
N PRO A 551 5.68 -38.77 10.86
CA PRO A 551 6.03 -39.04 12.25
C PRO A 551 7.53 -39.00 12.52
N ASP A 552 8.34 -39.68 11.70
CA ASP A 552 9.80 -39.75 11.90
C ASP A 552 10.47 -38.37 11.82
N LEU A 553 10.04 -37.53 10.87
CA LEU A 553 10.51 -36.15 10.76
C LEU A 553 10.10 -35.34 12.00
N GLN A 554 8.85 -35.50 12.45
CA GLN A 554 8.34 -34.82 13.65
C GLN A 554 9.03 -35.28 14.94
N THR A 555 9.52 -36.52 15.00
CA THR A 555 10.33 -37.03 16.11
C THR A 555 11.64 -36.26 16.21
N VAL A 556 12.40 -36.14 15.12
CA VAL A 556 13.69 -35.43 15.14
C VAL A 556 13.52 -33.91 15.30
N VAL A 557 12.45 -33.31 14.74
CA VAL A 557 12.10 -31.91 15.05
C VAL A 557 11.76 -31.75 16.54
N GLY A 558 11.14 -32.76 17.16
CA GLY A 558 10.90 -32.81 18.60
C GLY A 558 12.18 -32.91 19.42
N GLU A 559 13.15 -33.73 19.01
CA GLU A 559 14.48 -33.82 19.63
C GLU A 559 15.20 -32.47 19.60
N ALA A 560 15.09 -31.73 18.48
CA ALA A 560 15.68 -30.39 18.31
C ALA A 560 15.19 -29.36 19.35
N THR A 561 14.06 -29.60 20.01
CA THR A 561 13.59 -28.73 21.11
C THR A 561 14.48 -28.82 22.36
N GLY A 562 15.36 -29.83 22.45
CA GLY A 562 16.37 -29.98 23.50
C GLY A 562 17.80 -29.62 23.09
N ALA A 563 18.02 -29.06 21.88
CA ALA A 563 19.35 -28.74 21.34
C ALA A 563 20.13 -27.72 22.19
N ALA A 564 21.46 -27.70 22.20
CA ALA A 564 22.23 -26.73 23.02
C ALA A 564 22.11 -25.26 22.58
N ASP A 565 21.74 -24.98 21.32
CA ASP A 565 21.58 -23.62 20.77
C ASP A 565 20.14 -23.08 20.89
N ASP A 566 19.98 -21.85 21.40
CA ASP A 566 18.67 -21.25 21.71
C ASP A 566 17.87 -20.92 20.46
N ASN A 567 18.53 -20.47 19.39
CA ASN A 567 17.87 -20.14 18.13
C ASN A 567 17.27 -21.40 17.47
N THR A 568 18.01 -22.51 17.53
CA THR A 568 17.55 -23.84 17.12
C THR A 568 16.30 -24.25 17.89
N VAL A 569 16.30 -24.10 19.22
CA VAL A 569 15.13 -24.44 20.06
C VAL A 569 13.92 -23.57 19.72
N HIS A 570 14.08 -22.26 19.55
CA HIS A 570 12.98 -21.36 19.15
C HIS A 570 12.34 -21.78 17.82
N ARG A 571 13.18 -22.06 16.82
CA ARG A 571 12.74 -22.50 15.49
C ARG A 571 12.08 -23.89 15.55
N ALA A 572 12.64 -24.82 16.32
CA ALA A 572 12.07 -26.15 16.54
C ALA A 572 10.69 -26.08 17.19
N LEU A 573 10.53 -25.30 18.26
CA LEU A 573 9.25 -25.11 18.94
C LEU A 573 8.18 -24.51 18.02
N GLN A 574 8.54 -23.54 17.18
CA GLN A 574 7.63 -22.96 16.20
C GLN A 574 7.12 -24.00 15.19
N LEU A 575 8.01 -24.86 14.68
CA LEU A 575 7.66 -25.89 13.69
C LEU A 575 6.93 -27.08 14.30
N TRP A 576 7.34 -27.53 15.49
CA TRP A 576 6.80 -28.70 16.17
C TRP A 576 5.40 -28.46 16.74
N LEU A 577 5.08 -27.23 17.16
CA LEU A 577 3.75 -26.84 17.65
C LEU A 577 2.81 -26.39 16.53
N ALA A 578 3.29 -26.26 15.28
CA ALA A 578 2.47 -25.85 14.15
C ALA A 578 1.29 -26.81 13.84
N PRO A 579 1.45 -28.16 13.84
CA PRO A 579 0.36 -29.10 13.57
C PRO A 579 -0.78 -28.99 14.61
N PRO A 580 -2.03 -28.67 14.21
CA PRO A 580 -3.11 -28.45 15.18
C PRO A 580 -3.51 -29.70 15.98
N ALA A 581 -3.38 -30.89 15.41
CA ALA A 581 -3.86 -32.15 16.01
C ALA A 581 -3.08 -32.57 17.25
N THR A 582 -1.76 -32.38 17.25
CA THR A 582 -0.85 -32.78 18.34
C THR A 582 -0.36 -31.60 19.18
N ARG A 583 -0.71 -30.37 18.81
CA ARG A 583 -0.25 -29.14 19.47
C ARG A 583 -0.53 -29.14 20.97
N ASP A 584 -1.74 -29.56 21.35
CA ASP A 584 -2.22 -29.48 22.72
C ASP A 584 -1.44 -30.44 23.64
N GLU A 585 -1.09 -31.65 23.17
CA GLU A 585 -0.25 -32.61 23.90
C GLU A 585 1.23 -32.15 23.94
N ARG A 586 1.76 -31.69 22.80
CA ARG A 586 3.15 -31.26 22.66
C ARG A 586 3.47 -30.04 23.51
N VAL A 587 2.59 -29.04 23.56
CA VAL A 587 2.82 -27.83 24.37
C VAL A 587 2.89 -28.17 25.86
N GLU A 588 2.12 -29.17 26.31
CA GLU A 588 2.21 -29.64 27.69
C GLU A 588 3.54 -30.35 27.97
N ALA A 589 3.98 -31.21 27.04
CA ALA A 589 5.28 -31.88 27.15
C ALA A 589 6.44 -30.89 27.21
N VAL A 590 6.41 -29.86 26.36
CA VAL A 590 7.39 -28.76 26.33
C VAL A 590 7.47 -28.06 27.68
N LEU A 591 6.33 -27.60 28.21
CA LEU A 591 6.30 -26.88 29.50
C LEU A 591 6.69 -27.76 30.69
N ARG A 592 6.34 -29.04 30.66
CA ARG A 592 6.72 -29.99 31.72
C ARG A 592 8.23 -30.21 31.78
N ARG A 593 8.88 -30.24 30.62
CA ARG A 593 10.33 -30.39 30.50
C ARG A 593 11.07 -29.10 30.90
N ASP A 594 10.63 -27.96 30.37
CA ASP A 594 11.23 -26.66 30.67
C ASP A 594 10.16 -25.56 30.65
N SER A 595 9.81 -25.06 31.84
CA SER A 595 8.80 -24.02 32.00
C SER A 595 9.21 -22.67 31.41
N SER A 596 10.51 -22.38 31.28
CA SER A 596 11.02 -21.12 30.71
C SER A 596 10.71 -20.97 29.21
N THR A 597 10.41 -22.07 28.51
CA THR A 597 9.97 -22.08 27.10
C THR A 597 8.70 -21.26 26.84
N ILE A 598 7.96 -20.91 27.89
CA ILE A 598 6.80 -20.01 27.81
C ILE A 598 7.14 -18.63 27.22
N THR A 599 8.41 -18.21 27.22
CA THR A 599 8.87 -16.98 26.56
C THR A 599 8.81 -17.04 25.04
N VAL A 600 8.76 -18.25 24.47
CA VAL A 600 8.68 -18.46 23.03
C VAL A 600 7.25 -18.19 22.58
N THR A 601 7.08 -17.23 21.66
CA THR A 601 5.77 -16.76 21.18
C THR A 601 4.81 -17.89 20.76
N ALA A 602 5.32 -18.95 20.14
CA ALA A 602 4.50 -20.11 19.73
C ALA A 602 3.92 -20.88 20.93
N VAL A 603 4.73 -21.08 21.98
CA VAL A 603 4.32 -21.73 23.24
C VAL A 603 3.34 -20.81 23.98
N ALA A 604 3.69 -19.54 24.17
CA ALA A 604 2.86 -18.54 24.84
C ALA A 604 1.45 -18.45 24.20
N ASN A 605 1.37 -18.41 22.88
CA ASN A 605 0.09 -18.33 22.16
C ASN A 605 -0.74 -19.61 22.29
N ALA A 606 -0.12 -20.79 22.27
CA ALA A 606 -0.82 -22.06 22.44
C ALA A 606 -1.38 -22.21 23.86
N VAL A 607 -0.61 -21.86 24.88
CA VAL A 607 -1.02 -21.88 26.29
C VAL A 607 -2.11 -20.84 26.56
N SER A 608 -1.87 -19.58 26.19
CA SER A 608 -2.81 -18.48 26.42
C SER A 608 -4.13 -18.60 25.66
N GLY A 609 -4.14 -19.25 24.50
CA GLY A 609 -5.31 -19.31 23.62
C GLY A 609 -6.07 -20.63 23.64
N ARG A 610 -5.41 -21.73 24.04
CA ARG A 610 -5.99 -23.09 23.98
C ARG A 610 -5.80 -23.86 25.29
N ARG A 611 -4.56 -24.18 25.67
CA ARG A 611 -4.20 -24.95 26.88
C ARG A 611 -4.10 -24.05 28.11
N THR A 612 -5.16 -23.30 28.38
CA THR A 612 -5.24 -22.34 29.49
C THR A 612 -5.18 -23.02 30.85
N ASP A 613 -5.45 -24.32 30.93
CA ASP A 613 -5.23 -25.17 32.10
C ASP A 613 -3.75 -25.24 32.54
N LEU A 614 -2.81 -24.94 31.63
CA LEU A 614 -1.37 -24.93 31.93
C LEU A 614 -0.85 -23.58 32.42
N LEU A 615 -1.66 -22.53 32.43
CA LEU A 615 -1.23 -21.18 32.85
C LEU A 615 -0.77 -21.16 34.31
N ASP A 616 -1.44 -21.92 35.18
CA ASP A 616 -1.15 -21.95 36.61
C ASP A 616 0.31 -22.37 36.88
N ARG A 617 0.84 -23.30 36.05
CA ARG A 617 2.23 -23.77 36.15
C ARG A 617 3.27 -22.68 35.95
N VAL A 618 2.94 -21.61 35.21
CA VAL A 618 3.87 -20.51 34.88
C VAL A 618 3.52 -19.19 35.57
N LEU A 619 2.32 -19.08 36.16
CA LEU A 619 1.88 -17.89 36.90
C LEU A 619 2.08 -18.04 38.42
N ASP A 620 1.86 -19.24 38.97
CA ASP A 620 2.01 -19.47 40.42
C ASP A 620 3.48 -19.54 40.82
N ARG A 621 4.31 -20.10 39.94
CA ARG A 621 5.76 -20.25 40.14
C ARG A 621 6.51 -19.56 39.00
N PRO A 622 7.57 -18.79 39.29
CA PRO A 622 8.40 -18.21 38.24
C PRO A 622 8.91 -19.31 37.29
N PRO A 623 8.81 -19.12 35.95
CA PRO A 623 9.38 -20.05 35.00
C PRO A 623 10.87 -20.27 35.28
N ARG A 624 11.28 -21.52 35.39
CA ARG A 624 12.67 -21.95 35.56
C ARG A 624 13.10 -22.79 34.37
N GLY A 625 14.36 -22.66 34.02
CA GLY A 625 14.99 -23.44 32.97
C GLY A 625 15.83 -22.57 32.07
N ARG A 626 16.03 -23.04 30.85
CA ARG A 626 17.02 -22.54 29.89
C ARG A 626 16.92 -21.05 29.58
N PHE A 627 15.72 -20.54 29.37
CA PHE A 627 15.48 -19.14 28.97
C PHE A 627 15.27 -18.21 30.17
N ALA A 628 15.52 -18.69 31.40
CA ALA A 628 15.40 -17.92 32.62
C ALA A 628 16.76 -17.77 33.29
N THR A 629 17.29 -16.53 33.33
CA THR A 629 18.54 -16.23 34.04
C THR A 629 18.39 -16.47 35.55
N ARG A 630 19.39 -17.10 36.16
CA ARG A 630 19.40 -17.37 37.61
C ARG A 630 19.28 -16.06 38.40
N GLY A 631 18.36 -16.01 39.35
CA GLY A 631 18.12 -14.81 40.16
C GLY A 631 17.24 -13.74 39.50
N VAL A 632 16.84 -13.91 38.22
CA VAL A 632 15.93 -13.00 37.52
C VAL A 632 14.53 -13.61 37.46
N ARG A 633 13.54 -12.92 38.02
CA ARG A 633 12.13 -13.29 37.83
C ARG A 633 11.71 -12.93 36.40
N LEU A 634 11.50 -13.95 35.58
CA LEU A 634 10.97 -13.86 34.23
C LEU A 634 9.44 -13.77 34.27
N VAL A 635 8.86 -12.76 33.63
CA VAL A 635 7.40 -12.61 33.49
C VAL A 635 6.99 -12.93 32.05
N PRO A 636 6.22 -14.01 31.81
CA PRO A 636 5.81 -14.39 30.47
C PRO A 636 4.95 -13.31 29.80
N THR A 637 5.17 -13.07 28.51
CA THR A 637 4.34 -12.17 27.71
C THR A 637 3.43 -12.93 26.77
N PHE A 638 2.12 -12.68 26.87
CA PHE A 638 1.13 -13.33 26.00
C PHE A 638 0.65 -12.38 24.91
N GLY A 639 0.71 -12.82 23.64
CA GLY A 639 0.19 -12.10 22.48
C GLY A 639 -1.22 -12.54 22.04
N GLY A 640 -1.71 -13.64 22.61
CA GLY A 640 -3.04 -14.20 22.35
C GLY A 640 -4.16 -13.48 23.10
N SER A 641 -5.40 -13.85 22.79
CA SER A 641 -6.57 -13.26 23.44
C SER A 641 -6.75 -13.80 24.87
N LEU A 642 -6.66 -12.91 25.87
CA LEU A 642 -6.82 -13.23 27.30
C LEU A 642 -8.28 -13.51 27.72
N ARG A 643 -9.26 -13.22 26.85
CA ARG A 643 -10.71 -13.47 27.09
C ARG A 643 -11.09 -14.93 27.39
N HIS A 644 -10.15 -15.86 27.24
CA HIS A 644 -10.35 -17.30 27.41
C HIS A 644 -9.79 -17.82 28.75
N TRP A 645 -9.25 -16.95 29.60
CA TRP A 645 -8.65 -17.31 30.88
C TRP A 645 -9.70 -17.49 31.98
N LEU A 646 -9.30 -17.96 33.16
CA LEU A 646 -10.12 -17.93 34.37
C LEU A 646 -9.92 -16.61 35.12
N PRO A 647 -10.91 -16.12 35.89
CA PRO A 647 -10.77 -14.94 36.73
C PRO A 647 -9.55 -15.02 37.66
N ARG A 648 -9.35 -16.17 38.34
CA ARG A 648 -8.18 -16.38 39.21
C ARG A 648 -6.84 -16.33 38.46
N GLN A 649 -6.80 -16.75 37.19
CA GLN A 649 -5.59 -16.70 36.36
C GLN A 649 -5.26 -15.27 35.94
N VAL A 650 -6.29 -14.49 35.61
CA VAL A 650 -6.11 -13.07 35.29
C VAL A 650 -5.66 -12.30 36.54
N ALA A 651 -6.29 -12.55 37.69
CA ALA A 651 -5.88 -11.95 38.97
C ALA A 651 -4.43 -12.29 39.31
N ARG A 652 -4.04 -13.57 39.20
CA ARG A 652 -2.65 -13.98 39.43
C ARG A 652 -1.67 -13.31 38.48
N TYR A 653 -2.01 -13.19 37.20
CA TYR A 653 -1.14 -12.49 36.25
C TYR A 653 -1.08 -10.98 36.50
N ALA A 654 -2.17 -10.38 37.00
CA ALA A 654 -2.20 -8.99 37.45
C ALA A 654 -1.21 -8.77 38.61
N GLU A 655 -1.21 -9.65 39.62
CA GLU A 655 -0.23 -9.62 40.72
C GLU A 655 1.20 -9.69 40.20
N VAL A 656 1.49 -10.64 39.30
CA VAL A 656 2.84 -10.80 38.72
C VAL A 656 3.27 -9.55 37.93
N LEU A 657 2.36 -8.89 37.22
CA LEU A 657 2.64 -7.65 36.48
C LEU A 657 2.82 -6.46 37.42
N ALA A 658 2.04 -6.37 38.50
CA ALA A 658 2.17 -5.33 39.51
C ALA A 658 3.52 -5.45 40.26
N ASP A 659 3.91 -6.67 40.62
CA ASP A 659 5.24 -6.97 41.17
C ASP A 659 6.36 -6.51 40.22
N LEU A 660 6.22 -6.80 38.92
CA LEU A 660 7.22 -6.38 37.92
C LEU A 660 7.27 -4.85 37.76
N ALA A 661 6.12 -4.19 37.81
CA ALA A 661 6.03 -2.74 37.68
C ALA A 661 6.65 -1.99 38.87
N THR A 662 6.63 -2.58 40.07
CA THR A 662 7.18 -2.02 41.31
C THR A 662 8.58 -2.54 41.66
N ALA A 663 9.10 -3.54 40.94
CA ALA A 663 10.36 -4.19 41.25
C ALA A 663 11.57 -3.21 41.22
N PRO A 664 12.36 -3.13 42.32
CA PRO A 664 13.57 -2.32 42.34
C PRO A 664 14.58 -2.76 41.28
N ARG A 665 15.33 -1.80 40.72
CA ARG A 665 16.42 -2.03 39.73
C ARG A 665 15.98 -2.62 38.38
N LYS A 666 14.68 -2.76 38.10
CA LYS A 666 14.20 -3.15 36.78
C LYS A 666 14.28 -1.99 35.78
N PRO A 667 14.66 -2.25 34.50
CA PRO A 667 14.65 -1.20 33.48
C PRO A 667 13.27 -0.56 33.34
N VAL A 668 13.23 0.76 33.18
CA VAL A 668 11.97 1.54 33.09
C VAL A 668 11.05 1.00 31.99
N TRP A 669 11.60 0.56 30.85
CA TRP A 669 10.79 0.01 29.75
C TRP A 669 10.06 -1.29 30.12
N GLU A 670 10.64 -2.15 30.97
CA GLU A 670 9.98 -3.37 31.47
C GLU A 670 8.78 -3.00 32.36
N ARG A 671 8.99 -2.04 33.26
CA ARG A 671 7.94 -1.52 34.17
C ARG A 671 6.80 -0.87 33.39
N VAL A 672 7.12 -0.05 32.39
CA VAL A 672 6.13 0.55 31.47
C VAL A 672 5.34 -0.51 30.69
N SER A 673 6.01 -1.55 30.19
CA SER A 673 5.35 -2.67 29.51
C SER A 673 4.39 -3.41 30.46
N ALA A 674 4.80 -3.62 31.72
CA ALA A 674 3.99 -4.27 32.74
C ALA A 674 2.72 -3.49 33.05
N VAL A 675 2.82 -2.19 33.33
CA VAL A 675 1.66 -1.30 33.58
C VAL A 675 0.69 -1.28 32.39
N ARG A 676 1.20 -1.18 31.16
CA ARG A 676 0.36 -1.19 29.95
C ARG A 676 -0.43 -2.50 29.79
N ARG A 677 0.18 -3.64 30.14
CA ARG A 677 -0.44 -4.96 30.07
C ARG A 677 -1.46 -5.15 31.18
N LEU A 678 -1.10 -4.76 32.41
CA LEU A 678 -1.97 -4.79 33.58
C LEU A 678 -3.29 -4.06 33.30
N ALA A 679 -3.19 -2.84 32.77
CA ALA A 679 -4.35 -2.01 32.45
C ALA A 679 -5.21 -2.54 31.28
N SER A 680 -4.72 -3.53 30.52
CA SER A 680 -5.45 -4.13 29.39
C SER A 680 -5.92 -5.56 29.70
N LEU A 681 -5.80 -6.02 30.96
CA LEU A 681 -6.30 -7.32 31.38
C LEU A 681 -7.84 -7.30 31.44
N PRO A 682 -8.53 -8.39 31.08
CA PRO A 682 -9.97 -8.49 31.29
C PRO A 682 -10.32 -8.39 32.77
N GLY A 683 -11.20 -7.47 33.16
CA GLY A 683 -11.52 -7.22 34.57
C GLY A 683 -10.63 -6.17 35.24
N ALA A 684 -9.64 -5.60 34.53
CA ALA A 684 -8.76 -4.58 35.10
C ALA A 684 -9.57 -3.36 35.56
N ARG A 685 -9.36 -2.98 36.81
CA ARG A 685 -10.02 -1.85 37.46
C ARG A 685 -9.09 -0.64 37.50
N ILE A 686 -9.65 0.50 37.88
CA ILE A 686 -8.89 1.74 38.04
C ILE A 686 -7.90 1.60 39.19
N GLU A 687 -8.33 0.97 40.29
CA GLU A 687 -7.53 0.81 41.50
C GLU A 687 -6.31 -0.10 41.27
N ASP A 688 -6.32 -0.92 40.22
CA ASP A 688 -5.17 -1.77 39.85
C ASP A 688 -4.06 -0.95 39.17
N VAL A 689 -4.39 0.22 38.62
CA VAL A 689 -3.48 1.07 37.83
C VAL A 689 -3.14 2.38 38.55
N GLU A 690 -4.08 2.90 39.36
CA GLU A 690 -3.97 4.15 40.11
C GLU A 690 -2.71 4.28 40.98
N PRO A 691 -2.21 3.23 41.67
CA PRO A 691 -1.00 3.32 42.47
C PRO A 691 0.23 3.79 41.67
N PHE A 692 0.30 3.45 40.37
CA PHE A 692 1.41 3.84 39.49
C PHE A 692 1.37 5.31 39.06
N LEU A 693 0.33 6.07 39.41
CA LEU A 693 0.28 7.51 39.18
C LEU A 693 1.21 8.30 40.11
N GLN A 694 1.56 7.71 41.26
CA GLN A 694 2.48 8.29 42.26
C GLN A 694 3.93 7.84 42.07
N ASP A 695 4.24 7.15 40.96
CA ASP A 695 5.59 6.65 40.68
C ASP A 695 6.56 7.80 40.37
N GLY A 696 7.80 7.70 40.87
CA GLY A 696 8.85 8.69 40.60
C GLY A 696 9.27 8.73 39.12
N GLU A 697 9.07 7.63 38.37
CA GLU A 697 9.42 7.56 36.96
C GLU A 697 8.30 8.11 36.06
N VAL A 698 8.60 9.20 35.34
CA VAL A 698 7.66 9.88 34.44
C VAL A 698 7.02 8.91 33.44
N ALA A 699 7.81 8.02 32.84
CA ALA A 699 7.33 7.08 31.83
C ALA A 699 6.34 6.05 32.40
N VAL A 700 6.48 5.66 33.67
CA VAL A 700 5.57 4.72 34.35
C VAL A 700 4.23 5.39 34.63
N VAL A 701 4.24 6.62 35.15
CA VAL A 701 3.02 7.42 35.34
C VAL A 701 2.29 7.65 34.02
N GLU A 702 2.99 7.95 32.93
CA GLU A 702 2.38 8.09 31.60
C GLU A 702 1.78 6.79 31.08
N ALA A 703 2.43 5.65 31.35
CA ALA A 703 1.89 4.34 31.04
C ALA A 703 0.59 4.07 31.81
N ALA A 704 0.52 4.47 33.08
CA ALA A 704 -0.65 4.35 33.94
C ALA A 704 -1.81 5.24 33.46
N LEU A 705 -1.55 6.52 33.17
CA LEU A 705 -2.54 7.44 32.60
C LEU A 705 -3.11 6.93 31.27
N ALA A 706 -2.25 6.45 30.36
CA ALA A 706 -2.71 5.83 29.12
C ALA A 706 -3.50 4.53 29.38
N GLY A 707 -3.10 3.77 30.39
CA GLY A 707 -3.68 2.50 30.83
C GLY A 707 -5.10 2.66 31.38
N LEU A 708 -5.40 3.70 32.15
CA LEU A 708 -6.73 3.95 32.71
C LEU A 708 -7.84 3.91 31.64
N SER A 709 -7.55 4.42 30.45
CA SER A 709 -8.48 4.40 29.29
C SER A 709 -8.69 3.01 28.66
N ARG A 710 -8.00 1.98 29.15
CA ARG A 710 -8.05 0.58 28.67
C ARG A 710 -8.61 -0.40 29.70
N THR A 711 -8.87 0.06 30.92
CA THR A 711 -9.58 -0.71 31.95
C THR A 711 -10.97 -1.09 31.45
N ASP A 712 -11.63 -2.02 32.15
CA ASP A 712 -12.97 -2.50 31.77
C ASP A 712 -14.04 -1.39 31.80
N ARG A 713 -13.86 -0.39 32.67
CA ARG A 713 -14.75 0.77 32.82
C ARG A 713 -13.98 2.08 32.59
N PRO A 714 -13.55 2.37 31.35
CA PRO A 714 -12.66 3.50 31.09
C PRO A 714 -13.34 4.84 31.39
N GLY A 715 -14.67 4.92 31.26
CA GLY A 715 -15.45 6.11 31.61
C GLY A 715 -15.33 6.52 33.07
N ALA A 716 -15.22 5.57 34.00
CA ALA A 716 -15.07 5.87 35.42
C ALA A 716 -13.73 6.58 35.73
N ALA A 717 -12.73 6.43 34.86
CA ALA A 717 -11.45 7.12 34.98
C ALA A 717 -11.45 8.53 34.39
N LEU A 718 -12.56 8.99 33.77
CA LEU A 718 -12.61 10.28 33.10
C LEU A 718 -12.27 11.43 34.06
N GLY A 719 -12.83 11.44 35.27
CA GLY A 719 -12.55 12.48 36.28
C GLY A 719 -11.06 12.56 36.64
N ILE A 720 -10.41 11.41 36.88
CA ILE A 720 -8.97 11.32 37.19
C ILE A 720 -8.15 11.89 36.03
N LEU A 721 -8.46 11.48 34.79
CA LEU A 721 -7.74 11.91 33.60
C LEU A 721 -7.90 13.41 33.34
N LEU A 722 -9.10 13.96 33.53
CA LEU A 722 -9.38 15.39 33.38
C LEU A 722 -8.78 16.22 34.53
N GLY A 723 -8.61 15.65 35.73
CA GLY A 723 -7.90 16.31 36.83
C GLY A 723 -6.45 16.67 36.49
N HIS A 724 -5.84 15.96 35.54
CA HIS A 724 -4.50 16.27 35.03
C HIS A 724 -4.47 17.25 33.85
N ALA A 725 -5.63 17.78 33.42
CA ALA A 725 -5.74 18.61 32.22
C ALA A 725 -4.90 19.90 32.30
N ASP A 726 -4.69 20.47 33.48
CA ASP A 726 -3.89 21.68 33.66
C ASP A 726 -2.44 21.41 34.13
N THR A 727 -2.00 20.15 34.08
CA THR A 727 -0.64 19.73 34.50
C THR A 727 0.23 19.34 33.31
N ASP A 728 1.52 19.13 33.52
CA ASP A 728 2.44 18.61 32.48
C ASP A 728 2.06 17.22 31.96
N ARG A 729 1.27 16.47 32.72
CA ARG A 729 0.77 15.13 32.34
C ARG A 729 -0.39 15.16 31.35
N ALA A 730 -0.95 16.34 31.06
CA ALA A 730 -2.03 16.53 30.10
C ALA A 730 -1.74 15.91 28.72
N ARG A 731 -0.47 15.92 28.28
CA ARG A 731 -0.03 15.35 26.98
C ARG A 731 -0.35 13.85 26.80
N VAL A 732 -0.61 13.13 27.90
CA VAL A 732 -1.07 11.74 27.87
C VAL A 732 -2.49 11.63 28.41
N ALA A 733 -2.77 12.27 29.55
CA ALA A 733 -4.05 12.16 30.24
C ALA A 733 -5.24 12.62 29.38
N VAL A 734 -5.09 13.72 28.64
CA VAL A 734 -6.17 14.28 27.81
C VAL A 734 -6.50 13.39 26.60
N TYR A 735 -5.48 12.79 25.97
CA TYR A 735 -5.72 11.81 24.89
C TYR A 735 -6.33 10.50 25.41
N ALA A 736 -5.93 10.06 26.61
CA ALA A 736 -6.57 8.94 27.29
C ALA A 736 -8.03 9.27 27.65
N ALA A 737 -8.31 10.50 28.09
CA ALA A 737 -9.65 11.00 28.38
C ALA A 737 -10.54 10.97 27.14
N GLY A 738 -10.01 11.32 25.96
CA GLY A 738 -10.75 11.21 24.70
C GLY A 738 -11.21 9.77 24.38
N ARG A 739 -10.45 8.74 24.80
CA ARG A 739 -10.92 7.35 24.70
C ARG A 739 -11.98 7.02 25.76
N ALA A 740 -11.79 7.46 27.00
CA ALA A 740 -12.76 7.27 28.09
C ALA A 740 -14.11 7.96 27.80
N ALA A 741 -14.08 9.15 27.21
CA ALA A 741 -15.26 9.92 26.81
C ALA A 741 -16.21 9.11 25.90
N ARG A 742 -15.68 8.15 25.12
CA ARG A 742 -16.48 7.29 24.23
C ARG A 742 -17.43 6.37 24.99
N THR A 743 -17.17 6.09 26.26
CA THR A 743 -18.04 5.24 27.09
C THR A 743 -18.93 6.05 28.02
N ILE A 744 -18.91 7.38 27.94
CA ILE A 744 -19.74 8.28 28.76
C ILE A 744 -20.93 8.82 27.94
N PRO A 745 -22.14 8.90 28.53
CA PRO A 745 -23.28 9.56 27.93
C PRO A 745 -22.97 11.02 27.54
N PRO A 746 -23.46 11.53 26.39
CA PRO A 746 -23.10 12.88 25.93
C PRO A 746 -23.40 14.01 26.92
N ALA A 747 -24.50 13.94 27.68
CA ALA A 747 -24.85 14.96 28.67
C ALA A 747 -23.86 14.99 29.86
N GLU A 748 -23.51 13.82 30.39
CA GLU A 748 -22.52 13.67 31.47
C GLU A 748 -21.12 14.11 31.00
N LEU A 749 -20.76 13.78 29.75
CA LEU A 749 -19.50 14.23 29.16
C LEU A 749 -19.42 15.76 29.09
N GLY A 750 -20.51 16.44 28.71
CA GLY A 750 -20.58 17.90 28.72
C GLY A 750 -20.28 18.47 30.11
N ALA A 751 -20.95 17.97 31.15
CA ALA A 751 -20.70 18.39 32.52
C ALA A 751 -19.24 18.17 32.95
N ALA A 752 -18.64 17.03 32.59
CA ALA A 752 -17.25 16.71 32.91
C ALA A 752 -16.22 17.60 32.17
N LEU A 753 -16.55 18.10 30.97
CA LEU A 753 -15.65 18.94 30.17
C LEU A 753 -15.67 20.42 30.55
N ARG A 754 -16.74 20.93 31.19
CA ARG A 754 -16.85 22.34 31.58
C ARG A 754 -15.67 22.85 32.42
N PRO A 755 -15.19 22.15 33.47
CA PRO A 755 -14.02 22.58 34.22
C PRO A 755 -12.76 22.67 33.35
N VAL A 756 -12.59 21.76 32.39
CA VAL A 756 -11.44 21.76 31.47
C VAL A 756 -11.50 22.94 30.52
N LEU A 757 -12.69 23.31 30.04
CA LEU A 757 -12.89 24.50 29.19
C LEU A 757 -12.58 25.81 29.92
N ALA A 758 -12.82 25.86 31.23
CA ALA A 758 -12.49 26.99 32.10
C ALA A 758 -11.02 26.97 32.60
N GLY A 759 -10.29 25.88 32.36
CA GLY A 759 -8.91 25.71 32.78
C GLY A 759 -7.92 26.64 32.08
N LYS A 760 -6.64 26.57 32.48
CA LYS A 760 -5.57 27.44 31.94
C LYS A 760 -4.88 26.85 30.71
N LYS A 761 -4.80 25.52 30.59
CA LYS A 761 -4.00 24.86 29.55
C LYS A 761 -4.72 24.79 28.20
N VAL A 762 -4.26 25.60 27.25
CA VAL A 762 -4.83 25.72 25.89
C VAL A 762 -4.96 24.37 25.19
N THR A 763 -3.96 23.49 25.23
CA THR A 763 -4.01 22.21 24.52
C THR A 763 -5.11 21.28 25.04
N SER A 764 -5.39 21.32 26.33
CA SER A 764 -6.46 20.52 26.97
C SER A 764 -7.84 21.06 26.61
N ARG A 765 -8.00 22.39 26.63
CA ARG A 765 -9.22 23.09 26.19
C ARG A 765 -9.55 22.80 24.72
N LYS A 766 -8.55 22.76 23.83
CA LYS A 766 -8.74 22.39 22.42
C LYS A 766 -9.32 20.98 22.27
N GLU A 767 -8.82 20.02 23.05
CA GLU A 767 -9.35 18.66 23.03
C GLU A 767 -10.80 18.63 23.55
N ALA A 768 -11.11 19.35 24.64
CA ALA A 768 -12.47 19.43 25.16
C ALA A 768 -13.46 19.98 24.11
N ILE A 769 -13.08 21.03 23.37
CA ILE A 769 -13.86 21.56 22.23
C ILE A 769 -14.10 20.50 21.16
N ARG A 770 -13.06 19.73 20.80
CA ARG A 770 -13.18 18.63 19.84
C ARG A 770 -14.16 17.56 20.31
N LEU A 771 -14.06 17.15 21.58
CA LEU A 771 -14.91 16.11 22.17
C LEU A 771 -16.38 16.55 22.26
N LEU A 772 -16.66 17.82 22.62
CA LEU A 772 -18.01 18.37 22.60
C LEU A 772 -18.68 18.21 21.23
N ALA A 773 -17.98 18.59 20.17
CA ALA A 773 -18.50 18.51 18.80
C ALA A 773 -18.56 17.07 18.26
N GLU A 774 -17.52 16.25 18.51
CA GLU A 774 -17.47 14.85 18.05
C GLU A 774 -18.58 14.00 18.68
N HIS A 775 -18.89 14.23 19.96
CA HIS A 775 -19.91 13.45 20.68
C HIS A 775 -21.32 14.04 20.56
N ARG A 776 -21.47 15.19 19.87
CA ARG A 776 -22.74 15.94 19.76
C ARG A 776 -23.38 16.12 21.14
N VAL A 777 -22.60 16.66 22.07
CA VAL A 777 -23.05 16.96 23.44
C VAL A 777 -24.27 17.91 23.36
N PRO A 778 -25.35 17.64 24.11
CA PRO A 778 -26.51 18.54 24.15
C PRO A 778 -26.09 19.96 24.51
N GLY A 779 -26.48 20.95 23.70
CA GLY A 779 -26.10 22.35 23.92
C GLY A 779 -24.68 22.72 23.47
N ALA A 780 -23.90 21.81 22.86
CA ALA A 780 -22.52 22.06 22.44
C ALA A 780 -22.37 23.33 21.59
N THR A 781 -23.24 23.55 20.60
CA THR A 781 -23.16 24.75 19.75
C THR A 781 -23.34 26.04 20.56
N GLY A 782 -24.21 26.03 21.58
CA GLY A 782 -24.41 27.16 22.48
C GLY A 782 -23.21 27.40 23.40
N GLU A 783 -22.64 26.34 23.97
CA GLU A 783 -21.42 26.45 24.79
C GLU A 783 -20.23 26.97 23.96
N LEU A 784 -20.08 26.51 22.71
CA LEU A 784 -19.03 27.00 21.80
C LEU A 784 -19.27 28.43 21.32
N ALA A 785 -20.53 28.83 21.09
CA ALA A 785 -20.89 30.23 20.78
C ALA A 785 -20.52 31.16 21.94
N ALA A 786 -20.87 30.78 23.18
CA ALA A 786 -20.56 31.55 24.36
C ALA A 786 -19.04 31.69 24.56
N LEU A 787 -18.29 30.61 24.33
CA LEU A 787 -16.83 30.64 24.39
C LEU A 787 -16.24 31.54 23.29
N TRP A 788 -16.79 31.50 22.07
CA TRP A 788 -16.35 32.34 20.96
C TRP A 788 -16.56 33.84 21.21
N ALA A 789 -17.65 34.19 21.88
CA ALA A 789 -18.02 35.57 22.22
C ALA A 789 -17.10 36.22 23.26
N ASP A 790 -16.30 35.44 24.00
CA ASP A 790 -15.29 35.96 24.94
C ASP A 790 -14.18 36.70 24.17
N PRO A 791 -13.99 38.02 24.33
CA PRO A 791 -12.98 38.78 23.62
C PRO A 791 -11.55 38.30 23.94
N GLU A 792 -11.30 37.82 25.16
CA GLU A 792 -9.98 37.38 25.64
C GLU A 792 -9.66 35.92 25.25
N LEU A 793 -10.52 35.26 24.47
CA LEU A 793 -10.31 33.88 24.06
C LEU A 793 -9.04 33.72 23.21
N HIS A 794 -8.12 32.86 23.68
CA HIS A 794 -6.87 32.53 23.01
C HIS A 794 -7.07 32.05 21.56
N ARG A 795 -6.25 32.54 20.63
CA ARG A 795 -6.34 32.26 19.17
C ARG A 795 -6.43 30.78 18.81
N ASP A 796 -5.67 29.90 19.48
CA ASP A 796 -5.69 28.46 19.17
C ASP A 796 -6.98 27.77 19.60
N LEU A 797 -7.72 28.34 20.56
CA LEU A 797 -9.04 27.88 20.95
C LEU A 797 -10.07 28.30 19.91
N ARG A 798 -10.00 29.55 19.42
CA ARG A 798 -10.78 30.01 18.26
C ARG A 798 -10.57 29.09 17.05
N ARG A 799 -9.33 28.75 16.72
CA ARG A 799 -9.01 27.77 15.66
C ARG A 799 -9.64 26.40 15.91
N ALA A 800 -9.64 25.91 17.16
CA ALA A 800 -10.27 24.64 17.50
C ALA A 800 -11.80 24.69 17.36
N ILE A 801 -12.45 25.81 17.72
CA ILE A 801 -13.89 26.03 17.53
C ILE A 801 -14.23 26.02 16.04
N VAL A 802 -13.46 26.74 15.20
CA VAL A 802 -13.60 26.73 13.73
C VAL A 802 -13.46 25.32 13.17
N SER A 803 -12.45 24.56 13.63
CA SER A 803 -12.24 23.19 13.18
C SER A 803 -13.41 22.25 13.58
N ALA A 804 -13.97 22.45 14.77
CA ALA A 804 -15.10 21.70 15.31
C ALA A 804 -16.43 22.04 14.61
N ALA A 805 -16.59 23.28 14.13
CA ALA A 805 -17.79 23.77 13.45
C ALA A 805 -18.20 22.92 12.24
N ARG A 806 -17.24 22.27 11.57
CA ARG A 806 -17.49 21.34 10.45
C ARG A 806 -18.41 20.19 10.80
N ARG A 807 -18.47 19.82 12.08
CA ARG A 807 -19.38 18.79 12.60
C ARG A 807 -20.73 19.35 13.04
N LEU A 808 -20.95 20.66 13.00
CA LEU A 808 -22.11 21.37 13.55
C LEU A 808 -22.75 22.31 12.52
N LEU A 809 -22.52 22.09 11.21
CA LEU A 809 -23.00 22.96 10.14
C LEU A 809 -24.53 22.96 9.96
N ASP A 810 -25.23 22.07 10.66
CA ASP A 810 -26.69 22.03 10.81
C ASP A 810 -27.25 23.13 11.72
N ASP A 811 -26.40 23.87 12.44
CA ASP A 811 -26.79 24.97 13.33
C ASP A 811 -26.24 26.31 12.83
N GLU A 812 -27.10 27.31 12.65
CA GLU A 812 -26.74 28.62 12.08
C GLU A 812 -25.71 29.39 12.92
N ARG A 813 -25.62 29.15 14.24
CA ARG A 813 -24.59 29.76 15.08
C ARG A 813 -23.19 29.37 14.64
N ALA A 814 -23.02 28.14 14.13
CA ALA A 814 -21.74 27.69 13.65
C ALA A 814 -21.26 28.48 12.43
N TRP A 815 -22.19 28.93 11.59
CA TRP A 815 -21.88 29.76 10.44
C TRP A 815 -21.47 31.18 10.84
N GLN A 816 -22.06 31.75 11.89
CA GLN A 816 -21.74 33.10 12.37
C GLN A 816 -20.26 33.21 12.76
N TRP A 817 -19.77 32.35 13.66
CA TRP A 817 -18.36 32.39 14.07
C TRP A 817 -17.40 31.98 12.94
N LEU A 818 -17.85 31.14 11.99
CA LEU A 818 -17.04 30.81 10.80
C LEU A 818 -16.84 32.03 9.91
N THR A 819 -17.88 32.84 9.71
CA THR A 819 -17.79 34.12 9.00
C THR A 819 -16.88 35.10 9.73
N GLU A 820 -17.06 35.31 11.04
CA GLU A 820 -16.18 36.18 11.82
C GLU A 820 -14.71 35.75 11.77
N ALA A 821 -14.45 34.44 11.83
CA ALA A 821 -13.08 33.88 11.76
C ALA A 821 -12.34 34.25 10.47
N THR A 822 -13.05 34.50 9.36
CA THR A 822 -12.43 34.90 8.09
C THR A 822 -11.72 36.25 8.14
N GLY A 823 -12.18 37.15 9.04
CA GLY A 823 -11.58 38.46 9.27
C GLY A 823 -10.43 38.45 10.28
N MET A 824 -10.22 37.33 10.99
CA MET A 824 -9.22 37.21 12.04
C MET A 824 -7.94 36.52 11.53
N THR A 825 -6.90 37.29 11.20
CA THR A 825 -5.61 36.80 10.65
C THR A 825 -5.06 35.54 11.35
N ALA A 826 -5.03 35.52 12.68
CA ALA A 826 -4.50 34.40 13.45
C ALA A 826 -5.36 33.11 13.40
N VAL A 827 -6.62 33.22 12.97
CA VAL A 827 -7.63 32.14 13.02
C VAL A 827 -8.05 31.69 11.61
N ALA A 828 -8.09 32.61 10.64
CA ALA A 828 -8.61 32.40 9.28
C ALA A 828 -8.05 31.15 8.58
N ALA A 829 -6.77 30.81 8.80
CA ALA A 829 -6.17 29.60 8.26
C ALA A 829 -6.90 28.30 8.65
N ALA A 830 -7.58 28.26 9.80
CA ALA A 830 -8.35 27.09 10.24
C ALA A 830 -9.61 26.84 9.37
N VAL A 831 -10.19 27.88 8.75
CA VAL A 831 -11.31 27.75 7.82
C VAL A 831 -10.87 26.94 6.58
N ASN A 832 -9.64 27.16 6.13
CA ASN A 832 -9.05 26.55 4.94
C ASN A 832 -8.59 25.09 5.15
N GLU A 833 -8.60 24.58 6.39
CA GLU A 833 -8.25 23.18 6.68
C GLU A 833 -9.33 22.19 6.20
N ALA A 834 -10.50 22.68 5.76
CA ALA A 834 -11.54 21.85 5.17
C ALA A 834 -11.29 21.59 3.67
N VAL A 835 -11.54 20.34 3.26
CA VAL A 835 -11.56 19.95 1.85
C VAL A 835 -13.02 19.77 1.43
N PRO A 836 -13.45 20.18 0.21
CA PRO A 836 -14.85 20.12 -0.18
C PRO A 836 -15.53 18.75 0.00
N LEU A 837 -14.77 17.67 -0.23
CA LEU A 837 -15.23 16.30 -0.08
C LEU A 837 -15.48 15.84 1.36
N THR A 838 -15.12 16.67 2.34
CA THR A 838 -15.39 16.49 3.78
C THR A 838 -16.59 17.29 4.28
N ILE A 839 -17.18 18.13 3.42
CA ILE A 839 -18.36 18.94 3.71
C ILE A 839 -19.56 18.40 2.91
N ALA A 840 -20.74 18.40 3.55
CA ALA A 840 -22.01 18.03 2.92
C ALA A 840 -22.27 18.89 1.68
N GLU A 841 -22.80 18.28 0.63
CA GLU A 841 -22.96 18.94 -0.67
C GLU A 841 -23.74 20.25 -0.60
N GLN A 842 -24.84 20.26 0.16
CA GLN A 842 -25.69 21.43 0.39
C GLN A 842 -24.96 22.62 1.03
N HIS A 843 -23.84 22.40 1.72
CA HIS A 843 -23.08 23.44 2.41
C HIS A 843 -21.83 23.87 1.63
N ARG A 844 -21.47 23.21 0.52
CA ARG A 844 -20.19 23.46 -0.16
C ARG A 844 -20.08 24.85 -0.75
N ALA A 845 -21.16 25.36 -1.35
CA ALA A 845 -21.18 26.72 -1.91
C ALA A 845 -20.98 27.78 -0.81
N ARG A 846 -21.75 27.67 0.29
CA ARG A 846 -21.63 28.59 1.44
C ARG A 846 -20.26 28.53 2.10
N TYR A 847 -19.68 27.33 2.24
CA TYR A 847 -18.34 27.17 2.80
C TYR A 847 -17.25 27.67 1.84
N GLY A 848 -17.41 27.47 0.53
CA GLY A 848 -16.52 28.02 -0.50
C GLY A 848 -16.42 29.54 -0.43
N ALA A 849 -17.54 30.23 -0.17
CA ALA A 849 -17.55 31.68 0.03
C ALA A 849 -16.72 32.13 1.26
N LEU A 850 -16.63 31.31 2.31
CA LEU A 850 -15.76 31.59 3.46
C LEU A 850 -14.29 31.47 3.08
N VAL A 851 -13.92 30.43 2.33
CA VAL A 851 -12.54 30.22 1.86
C VAL A 851 -12.12 31.35 0.92
N ARG A 852 -13.03 31.81 0.05
CA ARG A 852 -12.84 33.03 -0.76
C ARG A 852 -12.62 34.26 0.09
N ALA A 853 -13.43 34.49 1.13
CA ALA A 853 -13.26 35.63 2.03
C ALA A 853 -11.87 35.65 2.69
N VAL A 854 -11.32 34.47 3.04
CA VAL A 854 -9.94 34.36 3.51
C VAL A 854 -8.92 34.69 2.40
N ALA A 855 -9.17 34.28 1.16
CA ALA A 855 -8.28 34.50 0.03
C ALA A 855 -8.18 35.98 -0.41
N VAL A 856 -9.20 36.79 -0.14
CA VAL A 856 -9.23 38.24 -0.44
C VAL A 856 -9.01 39.11 0.79
N ASN A 857 -8.49 38.54 1.89
CA ASN A 857 -8.22 39.26 3.11
C ASN A 857 -7.19 40.39 2.89
N ALA A 858 -7.35 41.52 3.59
CA ALA A 858 -6.44 42.65 3.51
C ALA A 858 -5.01 42.31 3.99
N ASP A 859 -4.88 41.39 4.96
CA ASP A 859 -3.60 40.83 5.37
C ASP A 859 -3.06 39.85 4.32
N SER A 860 -1.90 40.16 3.76
CA SER A 860 -1.35 39.41 2.63
C SER A 860 -0.94 37.98 2.98
N ASP A 861 -0.50 37.71 4.22
CA ASP A 861 -0.12 36.36 4.63
C ASP A 861 -1.36 35.45 4.74
N THR A 862 -2.45 35.98 5.31
CA THR A 862 -3.76 35.31 5.35
C THR A 862 -4.30 35.04 3.95
N ALA A 863 -4.26 36.04 3.07
CA ALA A 863 -4.70 35.92 1.69
C ALA A 863 -3.97 34.79 0.92
N ARG A 864 -2.65 34.66 1.09
CA ARG A 864 -1.86 33.59 0.46
C ARG A 864 -2.32 32.18 0.88
N ILE A 865 -2.64 32.00 2.17
CA ILE A 865 -3.16 30.71 2.68
C ILE A 865 -4.54 30.42 2.08
N GLY A 866 -5.40 31.43 1.98
CA GLY A 866 -6.70 31.32 1.30
C GLY A 866 -6.56 30.95 -0.17
N LEU A 867 -5.70 31.65 -0.91
CA LEU A 867 -5.43 31.40 -2.34
C LEU A 867 -4.90 29.99 -2.60
N ALA A 868 -4.15 29.40 -1.66
CA ALA A 868 -3.70 28.01 -1.79
C ALA A 868 -4.84 26.98 -1.62
N ALA A 869 -5.85 27.27 -0.79
CA ALA A 869 -6.94 26.35 -0.48
C ALA A 869 -8.17 26.51 -1.39
N TRP A 870 -8.44 27.74 -1.83
CA TRP A 870 -9.63 28.12 -2.58
C TRP A 870 -9.87 27.34 -3.88
N PRO A 871 -8.85 27.00 -4.70
CA PRO A 871 -9.09 26.35 -5.99
C PRO A 871 -9.88 25.05 -5.91
N ALA A 872 -9.75 24.30 -4.81
CA ALA A 872 -10.52 23.08 -4.57
C ALA A 872 -12.04 23.34 -4.50
N TRP A 873 -12.46 24.55 -4.16
CA TRP A 873 -13.86 24.96 -3.98
C TRP A 873 -14.51 25.56 -5.22
N SER A 874 -13.75 25.81 -6.29
CA SER A 874 -14.18 26.55 -7.49
C SER A 874 -15.41 25.95 -8.19
N LEU A 875 -15.66 24.64 -8.06
CA LEU A 875 -16.88 23.99 -8.58
C LEU A 875 -18.17 24.53 -7.93
N TRP A 876 -18.09 25.08 -6.72
CA TRP A 876 -19.23 25.53 -5.93
C TRP A 876 -19.25 27.05 -5.69
N ASP A 877 -18.22 27.78 -6.13
CA ASP A 877 -18.09 29.23 -5.97
C ASP A 877 -18.01 29.92 -7.34
N ARG A 878 -19.16 30.40 -7.83
CA ARG A 878 -19.30 30.95 -9.19
C ARG A 878 -18.66 32.33 -9.39
N GLU A 879 -18.51 33.14 -8.34
CA GLU A 879 -17.92 34.48 -8.48
C GLU A 879 -16.39 34.46 -8.27
N GLY A 880 -15.84 33.30 -7.90
CA GLY A 880 -14.43 33.19 -7.56
C GLY A 880 -13.44 33.45 -8.69
N PRO A 881 -13.68 32.99 -9.93
CA PRO A 881 -12.76 33.25 -11.03
C PRO A 881 -12.55 34.75 -11.32
N ALA A 882 -13.62 35.56 -11.30
CA ALA A 882 -13.53 37.01 -11.54
C ALA A 882 -12.72 37.74 -10.45
N ALA A 883 -12.84 37.31 -9.19
CA ALA A 883 -12.05 37.85 -8.10
C ALA A 883 -10.55 37.49 -8.22
N LEU A 884 -10.21 36.29 -8.71
CA LEU A 884 -8.82 35.92 -9.00
C LEU A 884 -8.24 36.76 -10.16
N VAL A 885 -9.01 36.99 -11.22
CA VAL A 885 -8.59 37.87 -12.33
C VAL A 885 -8.32 39.28 -11.83
N THR A 886 -9.22 39.82 -10.99
CA THR A 886 -9.07 41.15 -10.37
C THR A 886 -7.78 41.25 -9.54
N LEU A 887 -7.49 40.25 -8.70
CA LEU A 887 -6.25 40.19 -7.91
C LEU A 887 -4.98 40.14 -8.78
N ILE A 888 -5.02 39.42 -9.90
CA ILE A 888 -3.89 39.35 -10.84
C ILE A 888 -3.72 40.69 -11.57
N GLY A 889 -4.83 41.34 -11.92
CA GLY A 889 -4.86 42.63 -12.60
C GLY A 889 -4.57 43.85 -11.72
N ASP A 890 -4.53 43.70 -10.39
CA ASP A 890 -4.12 44.77 -9.47
C ASP A 890 -2.59 44.97 -9.51
N LEU A 891 -2.15 45.96 -10.27
CA LEU A 891 -0.74 46.27 -10.42
C LEU A 891 -0.14 47.00 -9.21
N THR A 892 -0.94 47.45 -8.24
CA THR A 892 -0.46 48.17 -7.06
C THR A 892 0.16 47.22 -6.01
N SER A 893 -0.39 46.00 -5.86
CA SER A 893 0.08 45.02 -4.88
C SER A 893 1.03 43.96 -5.46
N THR A 894 2.10 43.60 -4.73
CA THR A 894 3.04 42.53 -5.12
C THR A 894 2.85 41.22 -4.36
N ALA A 895 2.07 41.22 -3.27
CA ALA A 895 2.15 40.18 -2.25
C ALA A 895 1.40 38.87 -2.58
N THR A 896 0.35 38.93 -3.40
CA THR A 896 -0.60 37.81 -3.58
C THR A 896 -0.75 37.33 -5.02
N TRP A 897 -0.41 38.16 -6.02
CA TRP A 897 -0.71 37.87 -7.43
C TRP A 897 -0.12 36.54 -7.94
N ARG A 898 1.07 36.12 -7.48
CA ARG A 898 1.65 34.82 -7.87
C ARG A 898 0.79 33.66 -7.37
N TYR A 899 0.27 33.75 -6.15
CA TYR A 899 -0.63 32.74 -5.59
C TYR A 899 -1.98 32.77 -6.31
N ALA A 900 -2.47 33.95 -6.70
CA ALA A 900 -3.68 34.08 -7.52
C ALA A 900 -3.51 33.45 -8.92
N VAL A 901 -2.32 33.57 -9.54
CA VAL A 901 -1.99 32.85 -10.79
C VAL A 901 -2.07 31.33 -10.59
N GLU A 902 -1.45 30.80 -9.54
CA GLU A 902 -1.52 29.36 -9.24
C GLU A 902 -2.96 28.91 -8.95
N ALA A 903 -3.73 29.77 -8.27
CA ALA A 903 -5.11 29.53 -7.90
C ALA A 903 -6.05 29.49 -9.11
N VAL A 904 -5.97 30.47 -10.02
CA VAL A 904 -6.85 30.53 -11.21
C VAL A 904 -6.58 29.38 -12.16
N LEU A 905 -5.31 29.01 -12.36
CA LEU A 905 -4.94 27.86 -13.20
C LEU A 905 -5.48 26.55 -12.61
N THR A 906 -5.40 26.41 -11.28
CA THR A 906 -5.95 25.23 -10.60
C THR A 906 -7.49 25.24 -10.62
N ALA A 907 -8.13 26.40 -10.45
CA ALA A 907 -9.58 26.55 -10.54
C ALA A 907 -10.12 26.18 -11.93
N CYS A 908 -9.46 26.65 -12.99
CA CYS A 908 -9.78 26.28 -14.36
C CYS A 908 -9.57 24.78 -14.63
N ALA A 909 -8.52 24.17 -14.08
CA ALA A 909 -8.34 22.72 -14.19
C ALA A 909 -9.49 21.97 -13.50
N VAL A 910 -9.88 22.40 -12.29
CA VAL A 910 -10.95 21.79 -11.48
C VAL A 910 -12.34 21.94 -12.11
N THR A 911 -12.65 23.11 -12.65
CA THR A 911 -13.95 23.41 -13.28
C THR A 911 -14.05 22.98 -14.74
N GLY A 912 -12.91 22.88 -15.44
CA GLY A 912 -12.85 22.70 -16.89
C GLY A 912 -13.18 23.96 -17.68
N ASP A 913 -13.39 25.11 -17.01
CA ASP A 913 -13.74 26.39 -17.64
C ASP A 913 -12.47 27.20 -17.99
N PRO A 914 -12.23 27.47 -19.29
CA PRO A 914 -11.08 28.27 -19.71
C PRO A 914 -11.30 29.79 -19.69
N ALA A 915 -12.54 30.29 -19.53
CA ALA A 915 -12.83 31.72 -19.59
C ALA A 915 -11.92 32.60 -18.69
N PRO A 916 -11.61 32.21 -17.44
CA PRO A 916 -10.76 33.01 -16.57
C PRO A 916 -9.32 33.16 -17.08
N VAL A 917 -8.82 32.20 -17.88
CA VAL A 917 -7.50 32.30 -18.51
C VAL A 917 -7.50 33.42 -19.55
N HIS A 918 -8.56 33.50 -20.36
CA HIS A 918 -8.73 34.56 -21.34
C HIS A 918 -8.83 35.93 -20.65
N ASP A 919 -9.64 36.04 -19.61
CA ASP A 919 -9.85 37.29 -18.87
C ASP A 919 -8.54 37.80 -18.23
N VAL A 920 -7.70 36.92 -17.69
CA VAL A 920 -6.38 37.29 -17.15
C VAL A 920 -5.47 37.83 -18.25
N VAL A 921 -5.41 37.16 -19.41
CA VAL A 921 -4.57 37.60 -20.53
C VAL A 921 -5.04 38.96 -21.04
N THR A 922 -6.33 39.12 -21.32
CA THR A 922 -6.91 40.39 -21.77
C THR A 922 -6.63 41.52 -20.77
N THR A 923 -6.92 41.30 -19.49
CA THR A 923 -6.68 42.30 -18.43
C THR A 923 -5.22 42.76 -18.36
N LEU A 924 -4.26 41.85 -18.47
CA LEU A 924 -2.84 42.19 -18.40
C LEU A 924 -2.31 42.83 -19.70
N VAL A 925 -2.87 42.46 -20.84
CA VAL A 925 -2.55 43.04 -22.14
C VAL A 925 -3.08 44.47 -22.27
N GLU A 926 -4.29 44.76 -21.76
CA GLU A 926 -4.86 46.10 -21.72
C GLU A 926 -4.09 47.04 -20.78
N LYS A 927 -3.49 46.50 -19.71
CA LYS A 927 -2.69 47.26 -18.75
C LYS A 927 -1.19 47.27 -19.06
N ALA A 928 -0.78 46.85 -20.25
CA ALA A 928 0.64 46.70 -20.61
C ALA A 928 1.45 47.99 -20.43
N ASP A 929 0.84 49.15 -20.70
CA ASP A 929 1.48 50.46 -20.66
C ASP A 929 1.31 51.19 -19.32
N VAL A 930 0.69 50.56 -18.32
CA VAL A 930 0.52 51.16 -16.98
C VAL A 930 1.87 51.24 -16.26
N VAL A 931 2.30 52.47 -15.96
CA VAL A 931 3.53 52.75 -15.22
C VAL A 931 3.24 52.75 -13.72
N VAL A 932 4.04 52.00 -12.95
CA VAL A 932 4.00 51.98 -11.49
C VAL A 932 5.39 52.34 -10.97
N ALA A 933 5.47 53.33 -10.09
CA ALA A 933 6.74 53.82 -9.56
C ALA A 933 7.57 52.67 -8.94
N GLY A 934 8.86 52.60 -9.30
CA GLY A 934 9.77 51.55 -8.84
C GLY A 934 9.52 50.15 -9.43
N ARG A 935 8.67 50.01 -10.46
CA ARG A 935 8.34 48.72 -11.09
C ARG A 935 8.34 48.81 -12.62
N ASP A 936 9.28 48.12 -13.26
CA ASP A 936 9.40 48.05 -14.72
C ASP A 936 8.39 47.05 -15.32
N GLN A 937 7.52 47.53 -16.22
CA GLN A 937 6.54 46.73 -16.99
C GLN A 937 5.79 45.65 -16.16
N PRO A 938 5.15 46.02 -15.03
CA PRO A 938 4.58 45.05 -14.10
C PRO A 938 3.53 44.14 -14.73
N ALA A 939 2.67 44.65 -15.62
CA ALA A 939 1.68 43.86 -16.34
C ALA A 939 2.33 42.80 -17.26
N ARG A 940 3.36 43.20 -18.01
CA ARG A 940 4.10 42.31 -18.91
C ARG A 940 4.84 41.20 -18.16
N GLN A 941 5.46 41.53 -17.03
CA GLN A 941 6.13 40.52 -16.19
C GLN A 941 5.14 39.50 -15.62
N ARG A 942 3.96 39.94 -15.18
CA ARG A 942 2.90 39.04 -14.69
C ARG A 942 2.35 38.16 -15.81
N LEU A 943 2.10 38.73 -16.99
CA LEU A 943 1.62 37.98 -18.16
C LEU A 943 2.61 36.88 -18.52
N ARG A 944 3.91 37.20 -18.63
CA ARG A 944 4.94 36.22 -18.97
C ARG A 944 5.01 35.07 -17.96
N LEU A 945 4.94 35.36 -16.65
CA LEU A 945 4.90 34.29 -15.64
C LEU A 945 3.63 33.45 -15.77
N PHE A 946 2.47 34.09 -15.95
CA PHE A 946 1.19 33.42 -16.11
C PHE A 946 1.22 32.43 -17.28
N LEU A 947 1.70 32.86 -18.44
CA LEU A 947 1.79 32.03 -19.65
C LEU A 947 2.75 30.84 -19.48
N VAL A 948 3.91 31.06 -18.84
CA VAL A 948 4.85 29.96 -18.51
C VAL A 948 4.22 28.93 -17.57
N ARG A 949 3.47 29.38 -16.55
CA ARG A 949 2.79 28.47 -15.61
C ARG A 949 1.60 27.74 -16.25
N LEU A 950 0.86 28.41 -17.13
CA LEU A 950 -0.21 27.83 -17.92
C LEU A 950 0.31 26.72 -18.83
N ALA A 951 1.35 27.01 -19.61
CA ALA A 951 2.01 26.07 -20.51
C ALA A 951 2.45 24.78 -19.78
N ALA A 952 3.06 24.91 -18.60
CA ALA A 952 3.53 23.77 -17.80
C ALA A 952 2.41 22.89 -17.21
N ARG A 953 1.13 23.31 -17.29
CA ARG A 953 -0.03 22.58 -16.74
C ARG A 953 -0.95 21.96 -17.79
N LEU A 954 -0.72 22.24 -19.07
CA LEU A 954 -1.62 21.80 -20.13
C LEU A 954 -1.69 20.27 -20.25
N ASP A 955 -0.62 19.57 -19.90
CA ASP A 955 -0.56 18.10 -19.90
C ASP A 955 -1.60 17.47 -18.95
N ALA A 956 -1.92 18.16 -17.84
CA ALA A 956 -2.92 17.73 -16.88
C ALA A 956 -4.32 18.32 -17.14
N SER A 957 -4.48 19.07 -18.24
CA SER A 957 -5.69 19.82 -18.59
C SER A 957 -6.49 19.16 -19.71
N GLY A 958 -7.80 19.41 -19.73
CA GLY A 958 -8.73 18.88 -20.73
C GLY A 958 -8.63 19.56 -22.11
N GLU A 959 -9.37 19.02 -23.09
CA GLU A 959 -9.39 19.52 -24.47
C GLU A 959 -9.83 20.99 -24.57
N ALA A 960 -10.88 21.36 -23.83
CA ALA A 960 -11.41 22.73 -23.83
C ALA A 960 -10.35 23.77 -23.42
N MET A 961 -9.49 23.43 -22.45
CA MET A 961 -8.39 24.29 -22.04
C MET A 961 -7.33 24.41 -23.15
N ARG A 962 -6.99 23.32 -23.84
CA ARG A 962 -6.05 23.35 -24.96
C ARG A 962 -6.56 24.21 -26.12
N THR A 963 -7.82 24.05 -26.50
CA THR A 963 -8.47 24.90 -27.53
C THR A 963 -8.43 26.38 -27.15
N ALA A 964 -8.73 26.71 -25.89
CA ALA A 964 -8.67 28.09 -25.43
C ALA A 964 -7.23 28.65 -25.45
N VAL A 965 -6.23 27.87 -25.08
CA VAL A 965 -4.82 28.28 -25.17
C VAL A 965 -4.37 28.46 -26.62
N GLU A 966 -4.84 27.62 -27.54
CA GLU A 966 -4.58 27.78 -28.97
C GLU A 966 -5.15 29.11 -29.50
N GLN A 967 -6.39 29.44 -29.14
CA GLN A 967 -7.01 30.73 -29.50
C GLN A 967 -6.25 31.93 -28.90
N LEU A 968 -5.80 31.81 -27.65
CA LEU A 968 -4.99 32.83 -26.99
C LEU A 968 -3.63 33.02 -27.67
N SER A 969 -3.01 31.95 -28.15
CA SER A 969 -1.79 32.04 -28.96
C SER A 969 -2.02 32.89 -30.21
N THR A 970 -3.10 32.64 -30.96
CA THR A 970 -3.42 33.42 -32.17
C THR A 970 -3.63 34.89 -31.83
N THR A 971 -4.40 35.18 -30.77
CA THR A 971 -4.68 36.55 -30.33
C THR A 971 -3.40 37.30 -29.92
N LEU A 972 -2.50 36.64 -29.16
CA LEU A 972 -1.22 37.25 -28.76
C LEU A 972 -0.28 37.48 -29.95
N ALA A 973 -0.35 36.65 -30.99
CA ALA A 973 0.51 36.76 -32.16
C ALA A 973 0.24 38.00 -33.02
N GLU A 974 -0.96 38.60 -32.92
CA GLU A 974 -1.32 39.86 -33.60
C GLU A 974 -0.45 41.03 -33.13
N ARG A 975 0.12 40.95 -31.92
CA ARG A 975 1.00 41.98 -31.35
C ARG A 975 2.44 41.52 -31.39
N ALA A 976 3.28 42.25 -32.14
CA ALA A 976 4.69 41.90 -32.36
C ALA A 976 5.48 41.63 -31.06
N GLN A 977 5.17 42.35 -29.96
CA GLN A 977 5.86 42.21 -28.68
C GLN A 977 5.57 40.90 -27.89
N TYR A 978 4.55 40.12 -28.27
CA TYR A 978 4.16 38.87 -27.59
C TYR A 978 4.36 37.62 -28.46
N ARG A 979 5.02 37.74 -29.62
CA ARG A 979 5.19 36.64 -30.59
C ARG A 979 5.89 35.41 -29.98
N THR A 980 6.89 35.61 -29.12
CA THR A 980 7.58 34.51 -28.42
C THR A 980 6.69 33.82 -27.38
N ASP A 981 5.81 34.58 -26.72
CA ASP A 981 4.85 34.04 -25.76
C ASP A 981 3.74 33.26 -26.48
N ALA A 982 3.27 33.74 -27.63
CA ALA A 982 2.37 33.01 -28.52
C ALA A 982 2.97 31.66 -28.96
N LEU A 983 4.23 31.63 -29.39
CA LEU A 983 4.92 30.39 -29.76
C LEU A 983 5.01 29.38 -28.61
N LEU A 984 5.24 29.85 -27.38
CA LEU A 984 5.21 28.98 -26.19
C LEU A 984 3.83 28.30 -26.05
N LEU A 985 2.75 29.08 -26.10
CA LEU A 985 1.39 28.56 -25.98
C LEU A 985 1.02 27.63 -27.13
N ALA A 986 1.36 27.98 -28.37
CA ALA A 986 1.07 27.18 -29.55
C ALA A 986 1.68 25.78 -29.46
N VAL A 987 2.96 25.69 -29.05
CA VAL A 987 3.63 24.38 -28.88
C VAL A 987 3.05 23.62 -27.70
N SER A 988 2.77 24.27 -26.58
CA SER A 988 2.20 23.61 -25.40
C SER A 988 0.74 23.18 -25.58
N ALA A 989 0.00 23.80 -26.50
CA ALA A 989 -1.38 23.45 -26.85
C ALA A 989 -1.47 22.35 -27.93
N LEU A 990 -0.34 21.85 -28.45
CA LEU A 990 -0.33 20.77 -29.42
C LEU A 990 -1.15 19.57 -28.94
N PRO A 991 -1.95 18.95 -29.82
CA PRO A 991 -2.84 17.88 -29.38
C PRO A 991 -2.02 16.64 -28.99
N GLY A 992 -2.41 16.04 -27.86
CA GLY A 992 -1.79 14.80 -27.39
C GLY A 992 -2.08 13.58 -28.25
N ARG A 993 -2.98 13.68 -29.24
CA ARG A 993 -3.35 12.61 -30.21
C ARG A 993 -3.77 13.24 -31.54
N GLY A 994 -3.65 12.49 -32.63
CA GLY A 994 -4.12 12.91 -33.95
C GLY A 994 -3.06 13.64 -34.77
N ASP A 995 -3.48 14.20 -35.90
CA ASP A 995 -2.57 14.85 -36.85
C ASP A 995 -2.05 16.20 -36.30
N LEU A 996 -0.73 16.28 -36.10
CA LEU A 996 -0.05 17.50 -35.65
C LEU A 996 0.21 18.49 -36.78
N LEU A 997 0.15 18.04 -38.04
CA LEU A 997 0.62 18.81 -39.20
C LEU A 997 -0.08 20.18 -39.34
N PRO A 998 -1.42 20.31 -39.20
CA PRO A 998 -2.07 21.62 -39.30
C PRO A 998 -1.60 22.61 -38.23
N ALA A 999 -1.40 22.14 -36.99
CA ALA A 999 -0.96 22.98 -35.88
C ALA A 999 0.51 23.40 -36.04
N LEU A 1000 1.37 22.48 -36.48
CA LEU A 1000 2.78 22.77 -36.73
C LEU A 1000 2.99 23.74 -37.89
N ARG A 1001 2.17 23.70 -38.93
CA ARG A 1001 2.18 24.72 -40.01
C ARG A 1001 1.79 26.11 -39.48
N ARG A 1002 0.79 26.19 -38.60
CA ARG A 1002 0.47 27.46 -37.91
C ARG A 1002 1.65 27.95 -37.08
N ILE A 1003 2.30 27.07 -36.32
CA ILE A 1003 3.50 27.42 -35.52
C ILE A 1003 4.64 27.91 -36.42
N ALA A 1004 4.89 27.25 -37.55
CA ALA A 1004 5.92 27.69 -38.50
C ALA A 1004 5.62 29.07 -39.09
N ALA A 1005 4.36 29.35 -39.44
CA ALA A 1005 3.93 30.67 -39.92
C ALA A 1005 4.09 31.78 -38.85
N LEU A 1006 3.92 31.44 -37.57
CA LEU A 1006 4.18 32.37 -36.44
C LEU A 1006 5.68 32.61 -36.21
N ALA A 1007 6.52 31.63 -36.57
CA ALA A 1007 7.96 31.66 -36.39
C ALA A 1007 8.69 32.18 -37.64
N ASP A 1008 8.25 33.33 -38.14
CA ASP A 1008 8.68 33.98 -39.39
C ASP A 1008 10.13 34.53 -39.42
N ARG A 1009 10.92 34.28 -38.36
CA ARG A 1009 12.31 34.75 -38.23
C ARG A 1009 13.21 33.62 -37.69
N PRO A 1010 14.52 33.63 -38.01
CA PRO A 1010 15.46 32.57 -37.62
C PRO A 1010 15.43 32.21 -36.13
N ALA A 1011 15.60 33.19 -35.23
CA ALA A 1011 15.65 32.93 -33.79
C ALA A 1011 14.32 32.37 -33.22
N PRO A 1012 13.13 32.92 -33.51
CA PRO A 1012 11.85 32.30 -33.17
C PRO A 1012 11.64 30.89 -33.75
N ALA A 1013 12.07 30.64 -34.99
CA ALA A 1013 11.97 29.33 -35.63
C ALA A 1013 12.80 28.27 -34.91
N TRP A 1014 14.06 28.60 -34.58
CA TRP A 1014 14.91 27.74 -33.77
C TRP A 1014 14.30 27.45 -32.39
N GLN A 1015 13.76 28.49 -31.75
CA GLN A 1015 13.15 28.35 -30.42
C GLN A 1015 11.86 27.49 -30.46
N ALA A 1016 11.06 27.60 -31.52
CA ALA A 1016 9.88 26.76 -31.72
C ALA A 1016 10.29 25.28 -31.90
N ALA A 1017 11.37 25.03 -32.65
CA ALA A 1017 11.98 23.73 -32.84
C ALA A 1017 12.47 23.11 -31.51
N ASP A 1018 13.16 23.87 -30.67
CA ASP A 1018 13.60 23.42 -29.34
C ASP A 1018 12.43 23.09 -28.41
N ARG A 1019 11.40 23.94 -28.40
CA ARG A 1019 10.19 23.66 -27.61
C ARG A 1019 9.48 22.42 -28.09
N LEU A 1020 9.39 22.19 -29.40
CA LEU A 1020 8.78 20.99 -29.96
C LEU A 1020 9.57 19.73 -29.56
N ALA A 1021 10.90 19.77 -29.62
CA ALA A 1021 11.73 18.66 -29.18
C ALA A 1021 11.52 18.34 -27.68
N ALA A 1022 11.49 19.36 -26.82
CA ALA A 1022 11.21 19.20 -25.40
C ALA A 1022 9.80 18.66 -25.14
N TRP A 1023 8.80 19.14 -25.89
CA TRP A 1023 7.43 18.67 -25.80
C TRP A 1023 7.32 17.19 -26.19
N LEU A 1024 7.90 16.79 -27.32
CA LEU A 1024 7.91 15.40 -27.80
C LEU A 1024 8.61 14.44 -26.84
N ALA A 1025 9.71 14.88 -26.20
CA ALA A 1025 10.39 14.08 -25.18
C ALA A 1025 9.46 13.74 -23.99
N GLY A 1026 8.49 14.60 -23.68
CA GLY A 1026 7.45 14.37 -22.69
C GLY A 1026 6.20 13.62 -23.20
N HIS A 1027 6.00 13.52 -24.52
CA HIS A 1027 4.69 13.19 -25.13
C HIS A 1027 4.71 12.03 -26.12
N ASP A 1028 5.27 10.88 -25.70
CA ASP A 1028 5.42 9.66 -26.51
C ASP A 1028 6.01 9.92 -27.91
N PRO A 1029 7.35 10.01 -28.00
CA PRO A 1029 8.03 10.20 -29.29
C PRO A 1029 7.93 8.97 -30.21
N GLY A 1030 7.32 7.86 -29.79
CA GLY A 1030 7.18 6.63 -30.57
C GLY A 1030 5.94 6.54 -31.46
N ARG A 1031 5.19 7.64 -31.61
CA ARG A 1031 3.98 7.71 -32.44
C ARG A 1031 4.28 7.50 -33.93
N SER A 1032 3.52 6.63 -34.59
CA SER A 1032 3.72 6.27 -36.00
C SER A 1032 3.45 7.41 -36.98
N GLU A 1033 2.51 8.31 -36.63
CA GLU A 1033 2.09 9.44 -37.46
C GLU A 1033 3.15 10.54 -37.59
N LEU A 1034 4.13 10.59 -36.67
CA LEU A 1034 5.15 11.64 -36.64
C LEU A 1034 6.02 11.68 -37.89
N PHE A 1035 6.24 10.55 -38.57
CA PHE A 1035 6.98 10.54 -39.82
C PHE A 1035 6.24 11.32 -40.92
N GLY A 1036 4.95 11.02 -41.12
CA GLY A 1036 4.14 11.72 -42.11
C GLY A 1036 4.02 13.21 -41.81
N THR A 1037 3.89 13.57 -40.53
CA THR A 1037 3.94 14.97 -40.09
C THR A 1037 5.27 15.65 -40.44
N ALA A 1038 6.41 15.03 -40.11
CA ALA A 1038 7.72 15.62 -40.39
C ALA A 1038 7.98 15.75 -41.91
N GLN A 1039 7.54 14.78 -42.71
CA GLN A 1039 7.64 14.83 -44.17
C GLN A 1039 6.80 15.97 -44.78
N GLY A 1040 5.67 16.32 -44.16
CA GLY A 1040 4.79 17.40 -44.60
C GLY A 1040 5.23 18.82 -44.23
N LEU A 1041 6.36 18.97 -43.51
CA LEU A 1041 6.89 20.22 -42.95
C LEU A 1041 8.24 20.59 -43.61
N THR A 1042 8.23 20.92 -44.90
CA THR A 1042 9.45 21.29 -45.65
C THR A 1042 9.26 22.52 -46.54
N ALA A 1043 8.12 23.22 -46.45
CA ALA A 1043 7.81 24.32 -47.36
C ALA A 1043 8.52 25.64 -47.01
N SER A 1044 9.08 25.76 -45.80
CA SER A 1044 9.84 26.93 -45.35
C SER A 1044 10.95 26.52 -44.36
N PRO A 1045 11.97 27.37 -44.11
CA PRO A 1045 13.00 27.09 -43.11
C PRO A 1045 12.44 26.78 -41.72
N ALA A 1046 11.39 27.49 -41.30
CA ALA A 1046 10.73 27.25 -40.01
C ALA A 1046 10.07 25.86 -39.96
N GLU A 1047 9.38 25.43 -41.03
CA GLU A 1047 8.83 24.08 -41.12
C GLU A 1047 9.94 23.02 -41.08
N ALA A 1048 11.01 23.22 -41.85
CA ALA A 1048 12.14 22.28 -41.91
C ALA A 1048 12.84 22.11 -40.54
N LEU A 1049 12.96 23.17 -39.74
CA LEU A 1049 13.46 23.11 -38.36
C LEU A 1049 12.54 22.30 -37.42
N LEU A 1050 11.21 22.41 -37.58
CA LEU A 1050 10.25 21.58 -36.85
C LEU A 1050 10.36 20.10 -37.28
N ALA A 1051 10.51 19.83 -38.59
CA ALA A 1051 10.74 18.48 -39.11
C ALA A 1051 12.02 17.85 -38.54
N ALA A 1052 13.13 18.62 -38.49
CA ALA A 1052 14.38 18.17 -37.87
C ALA A 1052 14.19 17.83 -36.37
N SER A 1053 13.39 18.63 -35.65
CA SER A 1053 13.10 18.38 -34.23
C SER A 1053 12.27 17.10 -34.02
N ILE A 1054 11.26 16.87 -34.86
CA ILE A 1054 10.51 15.61 -34.85
C ILE A 1054 11.45 14.44 -35.13
N ALA A 1055 12.31 14.54 -36.15
CA ALA A 1055 13.26 13.49 -36.49
C ALA A 1055 14.25 13.19 -35.36
N SER A 1056 14.72 14.21 -34.63
CA SER A 1056 15.64 14.03 -33.49
C SER A 1056 15.02 13.20 -32.35
N GLN A 1057 13.70 13.32 -32.14
CA GLN A 1057 13.01 12.62 -31.05
C GLN A 1057 12.42 11.28 -31.50
N ALA A 1058 11.72 11.26 -32.65
CA ALA A 1058 11.02 10.08 -33.14
C ALA A 1058 11.93 9.09 -33.87
N GLY A 1059 12.97 9.57 -34.56
CA GLY A 1059 13.91 8.73 -35.31
C GLY A 1059 14.58 7.63 -34.46
N PRO A 1060 15.16 7.96 -33.28
CA PRO A 1060 15.72 6.96 -32.37
C PRO A 1060 14.68 5.93 -31.87
N HIS A 1061 13.43 6.36 -31.65
CA HIS A 1061 12.35 5.49 -31.20
C HIS A 1061 11.84 4.56 -32.31
N ALA A 1062 11.86 5.02 -33.56
CA ALA A 1062 11.52 4.23 -34.74
C ALA A 1062 12.65 3.28 -35.16
N GLY A 1063 13.89 3.52 -34.73
CA GLY A 1063 15.07 2.71 -35.11
C GLY A 1063 15.74 3.16 -36.41
N TRP A 1064 15.58 4.42 -36.80
CA TRP A 1064 16.10 4.99 -38.05
C TRP A 1064 15.77 4.21 -39.34
N PRO A 1065 14.48 3.95 -39.63
CA PRO A 1065 14.05 3.44 -40.93
C PRO A 1065 14.59 4.26 -42.09
N ARG A 1066 14.71 3.66 -43.27
CA ARG A 1066 15.17 4.33 -44.48
C ARG A 1066 14.45 5.68 -44.74
N PRO A 1067 13.11 5.78 -44.64
CA PRO A 1067 12.42 7.05 -44.82
C PRO A 1067 12.86 8.17 -43.85
N TRP A 1068 13.14 7.85 -42.57
CA TRP A 1068 13.65 8.83 -41.60
C TRP A 1068 15.08 9.29 -41.95
N ARG A 1069 15.94 8.37 -42.40
CA ARG A 1069 17.31 8.69 -42.81
C ARG A 1069 17.34 9.56 -44.07
N GLU A 1070 16.46 9.30 -45.02
CA GLU A 1070 16.30 10.11 -46.23
C GLU A 1070 15.81 11.52 -45.88
N LEU A 1071 14.81 11.64 -44.98
CA LEU A 1071 14.33 12.94 -44.49
C LEU A 1071 15.47 13.76 -43.85
N VAL A 1072 16.22 13.19 -42.91
CA VAL A 1072 17.34 13.89 -42.28
C VAL A 1072 18.46 14.22 -43.27
N SER A 1073 18.73 13.34 -44.25
CA SER A 1073 19.73 13.62 -45.29
C SER A 1073 19.29 14.76 -46.21
N ALA A 1074 18.01 14.87 -46.52
CA ALA A 1074 17.47 16.02 -47.24
C ALA A 1074 17.64 17.32 -46.44
N LEU A 1075 17.30 17.29 -45.14
CA LEU A 1075 17.45 18.45 -44.24
C LEU A 1075 18.92 18.89 -44.06
N ARG A 1076 19.88 17.97 -44.07
CA ARG A 1076 21.32 18.30 -44.04
C ARG A 1076 21.81 19.00 -45.30
N ASN A 1077 21.09 18.85 -46.41
CA ASN A 1077 21.38 19.48 -47.69
C ASN A 1077 20.43 20.65 -47.99
N ASP A 1078 19.67 21.12 -46.99
CA ASP A 1078 18.75 22.24 -47.17
C ASP A 1078 19.50 23.53 -47.56
N SER A 1079 18.85 24.41 -48.32
CA SER A 1079 19.41 25.71 -48.70
C SER A 1079 19.64 26.64 -47.49
N ASP A 1080 18.85 26.51 -46.43
CA ASP A 1080 18.95 27.32 -45.22
C ASP A 1080 20.05 26.81 -44.26
N ALA A 1081 20.88 27.72 -43.75
CA ALA A 1081 22.04 27.36 -42.92
C ALA A 1081 21.65 26.80 -41.55
N ASP A 1082 20.61 27.34 -40.92
CA ASP A 1082 20.16 26.94 -39.59
C ASP A 1082 19.54 25.54 -39.64
N VAL A 1083 18.80 25.23 -40.71
CA VAL A 1083 18.26 23.88 -40.96
C VAL A 1083 19.38 22.85 -41.07
N ARG A 1084 20.42 23.14 -41.86
CA ARG A 1084 21.59 22.25 -41.99
C ARG A 1084 22.31 22.05 -40.67
N GLU A 1085 22.54 23.12 -39.91
CA GLU A 1085 23.21 23.05 -38.61
C GLU A 1085 22.45 22.13 -37.64
N ARG A 1086 21.13 22.33 -37.49
CA ARG A 1086 20.29 21.48 -36.62
C ARG A 1086 20.26 20.03 -37.08
N ALA A 1087 20.10 19.78 -38.39
CA ALA A 1087 20.07 18.43 -38.95
C ALA A 1087 21.42 17.70 -38.85
N SER A 1088 22.53 18.44 -38.76
CA SER A 1088 23.88 17.89 -38.61
C SER A 1088 24.14 17.36 -37.19
N GLN A 1089 23.35 17.81 -36.19
CA GLN A 1089 23.41 17.32 -34.81
C GLN A 1089 22.63 16.01 -34.60
N ILE A 1090 21.91 15.53 -35.62
CA ILE A 1090 21.14 14.29 -35.57
C ILE A 1090 22.03 13.14 -36.02
N PHE A 1091 22.27 12.15 -35.15
CA PHE A 1091 23.07 10.97 -35.49
C PHE A 1091 22.20 9.72 -35.56
N PHE A 1092 22.40 8.89 -36.59
CA PHE A 1092 21.64 7.64 -36.76
C PHE A 1092 22.18 6.50 -35.88
N ALA A 1093 23.44 6.60 -35.47
CA ALA A 1093 24.09 5.69 -34.56
C ALA A 1093 25.18 6.45 -33.78
N PRO A 1094 25.47 6.08 -32.52
CA PRO A 1094 26.67 6.53 -31.83
C PRO A 1094 27.92 5.99 -32.54
N GLU A 1095 28.99 6.79 -32.56
CA GLU A 1095 30.35 6.35 -32.92
C GLU A 1095 31.01 5.55 -31.79
#